data_AF-A0AAD5QEJ6-F1
#
_entry.id   AF-A0AAD5QEJ6-F1
#
_cell.length_a   1.000
_cell.length_b   1.000
_cell.length_c   1.000
_cell.angle_alpha   90.00
_cell.angle_beta   90.00
_cell.angle_gamma   90.00
#
_symmetry.space_group_name_H-M   'P 1'
#
loop_
_entity.id
_entity.type
_entity.pdbx_description
1 polymer ?
#
loop_
_entity_poly.entity_id
_entity_poly.type
_entity_poly.pdbx_seq_one_letter_code
_entity_poly.pdbx_strand_id
1 'polypeptide(L)'
;MSSENVPVSPYSMAVVPHFATLSRSATSSRANPSAKAFGEKTTMSKEDHDRERTRWLLRLEEIETRLADSETLNSDMHQIRAELKKKIVELEKSQKPLIEQNRKINDRNKLLQQEVKKLEQKLCHCQDDFLTLKDAHERLVKEHAQLKEKRAYPEKMEELERYRVQVLEYSKCITALRSSGLEKDRRYELLVQKLKRLRKCLKKGETDDDRQSIVGSDCSTESYISLDAIAEDFESFNTDIDINYQTLYRENSELQKALQAVKLNPAAVEDSLLRDQLTCAQTTIAQQQILLNKNDEMIRHLKNVAASQADRIRQLEQQIEDMDRELCASREAHELLEFQVLEKEENSKCSTPPEQNHKCFGTEEFTIERHDKSCETDDLGESSSPRAHEKRALSPTEVVSLKKSMSELRNAINLRLAQCHVIGQAEDYIGDLEDQLFSTNLVHREETHQLEERVKELQNQIEESYSKQRRKKELQVEVEELRKKLTEIDTAKNNLSEELRTTSKELTKVKCQLQSNDVELEREKKLAESLNKQLQNLVESHHLEKDSFSRVEEELNKTKELYNSSKTAVEQLEKERNELSKKFEQLSSEYEKLKEDQRPSIRTELERRYEEIRYRLNTALEKIHEYEIVIESAKKAEDSTLSEVLQRDLIQLKEYNEHLERQFKTQTEIIETLKDKLIKQKTFADLIQKLSIQGDIQVVENELNKYLKSVDRDTGRLAENFIFLLGCASKIRMGSPIVPLEINTTHQNIRPYSSVDSSMKGLSNSSEDISPDSDGPEWNERRISLKEVQCGADFGQRLGLTNSS
;
A
#
# COMPACT_ATOMS: atom_id res chain seq x y z
N MET A 1 -16.54 -2.53 -22.37
CA MET A 1 -17.29 -3.75 -22.02
C MET A 1 -16.44 -4.55 -21.06
N SER A 2 -16.82 -4.54 -19.78
CA SER A 2 -16.58 -5.58 -18.75
C SER A 2 -17.10 -5.02 -17.43
N SER A 3 -17.77 -5.89 -16.69
CA SER A 3 -18.82 -5.64 -15.70
C SER A 3 -18.35 -5.02 -14.38
N GLU A 4 -19.05 -3.96 -13.96
CA GLU A 4 -19.09 -3.49 -12.57
C GLU A 4 -19.91 -4.49 -11.73
N ASN A 5 -19.25 -5.18 -10.79
CA ASN A 5 -19.90 -5.88 -9.70
C ASN A 5 -19.59 -5.13 -8.40
N VAL A 6 -20.51 -4.26 -8.01
CA VAL A 6 -20.55 -3.63 -6.68
C VAL A 6 -21.42 -4.51 -5.78
N PRO A 7 -20.91 -5.06 -4.66
CA PRO A 7 -21.78 -5.70 -3.68
C PRO A 7 -22.44 -4.62 -2.82
N VAL A 8 -23.76 -4.51 -2.96
CA VAL A 8 -24.62 -3.71 -2.08
C VAL A 8 -24.69 -4.41 -0.72
N SER A 9 -24.27 -3.70 0.33
CA SER A 9 -24.38 -4.13 1.73
C SER A 9 -25.83 -3.97 2.24
N PRO A 10 -26.46 -5.02 2.83
CA PRO A 10 -27.80 -4.90 3.41
C PRO A 10 -27.72 -4.87 4.93
N TYR A 11 -27.30 -3.75 5.52
CA TYR A 11 -27.54 -3.50 6.95
C TYR A 11 -27.88 -2.02 7.19
N SER A 12 -29.13 -1.67 6.89
CA SER A 12 -29.81 -0.52 7.46
C SER A 12 -31.01 -1.06 8.24
N MET A 13 -30.82 -1.34 9.53
CA MET A 13 -31.95 -1.48 10.45
C MET A 13 -32.39 -0.07 10.86
N ALA A 14 -33.35 0.46 10.12
CA ALA A 14 -34.17 1.57 10.59
C ALA A 14 -34.96 1.08 11.82
N VAL A 15 -34.62 1.60 13.00
CA VAL A 15 -35.42 1.42 14.21
C VAL A 15 -36.71 2.22 14.06
N VAL A 16 -37.79 1.53 13.69
CA VAL A 16 -39.15 2.06 13.70
C VAL A 16 -39.69 1.95 15.13
N PRO A 17 -40.10 3.05 15.81
CA PRO A 17 -40.75 2.94 17.11
C PRO A 17 -42.23 2.59 16.91
N HIS A 18 -42.57 1.30 16.99
CA HIS A 18 -43.95 0.88 17.20
C HIS A 18 -44.33 1.03 18.68
N PHE A 19 -44.77 2.22 19.08
CA PHE A 19 -45.66 2.38 20.23
C PHE A 19 -47.10 2.10 19.76
N ALA A 20 -47.45 0.81 19.70
CA ALA A 20 -48.83 0.39 19.57
C ALA A 20 -49.47 0.36 20.96
N THR A 21 -50.43 1.27 21.11
CA THR A 21 -51.55 1.27 22.05
C THR A 21 -52.00 -0.12 22.53
N LEU A 22 -51.84 -0.38 23.83
CA LEU A 22 -52.61 -1.40 24.56
C LEU A 22 -53.55 -0.70 25.55
N SER A 23 -54.57 -0.06 25.01
CA SER A 23 -55.79 0.25 25.74
C SER A 23 -56.60 -1.04 25.88
N ARG A 24 -56.40 -1.79 26.96
CA ARG A 24 -57.23 -2.95 27.29
C ARG A 24 -58.37 -2.53 28.22
N SER A 25 -59.54 -2.38 27.61
CA SER A 25 -60.76 -3.08 27.99
C SER A 25 -61.22 -2.95 29.44
N ALA A 26 -61.70 -1.77 29.82
CA ALA A 26 -62.80 -1.70 30.78
C ALA A 26 -64.09 -2.10 30.04
N THR A 27 -64.49 -3.37 30.16
CA THR A 27 -65.84 -3.81 29.80
C THR A 27 -66.82 -3.10 30.72
N SER A 28 -67.32 -1.95 30.27
CA SER A 28 -68.51 -1.29 30.79
C SER A 28 -69.71 -2.19 30.47
N SER A 29 -69.97 -3.17 31.34
CA SER A 29 -71.29 -3.79 31.42
C SER A 29 -72.24 -2.74 32.01
N ARG A 30 -72.91 -2.03 31.11
CA ARG A 30 -74.07 -1.18 31.40
C ARG A 30 -75.21 -2.08 31.87
N ALA A 31 -75.17 -2.48 33.14
CA ALA A 31 -76.35 -2.96 33.85
C ALA A 31 -77.10 -1.72 34.36
N ASN A 32 -78.28 -1.48 33.80
CA ASN A 32 -79.23 -0.49 34.31
C ASN A 32 -79.44 -0.73 35.83
N PRO A 33 -79.22 0.26 36.70
CA PRO A 33 -79.79 0.19 38.03
C PRO A 33 -81.30 0.44 37.87
N SER A 34 -82.07 -0.65 37.92
CA SER A 34 -83.48 -0.56 38.28
C SER A 34 -83.55 0.14 39.63
N ALA A 35 -84.08 1.36 39.65
CA ALA A 35 -84.48 2.05 40.86
C ALA A 35 -85.65 1.28 41.49
N LYS A 36 -85.33 0.22 42.23
CA LYS A 36 -86.20 -0.37 43.24
C LYS A 36 -85.67 0.05 44.60
N ALA A 37 -86.37 1.02 45.18
CA ALA A 37 -86.58 1.21 46.60
C ALA A 37 -85.39 0.88 47.55
N PHE A 38 -84.49 1.84 47.75
CA PHE A 38 -83.76 1.95 49.01
C PHE A 38 -84.71 2.58 50.04
N GLY A 39 -85.52 1.76 50.67
CA GLY A 39 -86.54 2.21 51.64
C GLY A 39 -87.22 1.08 52.42
N GLU A 40 -86.85 -0.18 52.19
CA GLU A 40 -87.33 -1.30 52.99
C GLU A 40 -86.25 -1.64 54.02
N LYS A 41 -86.52 -1.37 55.30
CA LYS A 41 -85.69 -1.85 56.41
C LYS A 41 -85.81 -3.36 56.47
N THR A 42 -85.05 -4.06 55.63
CA THR A 42 -84.73 -5.47 55.86
C THR A 42 -83.86 -5.47 57.11
N THR A 43 -84.45 -5.71 58.27
CA THR A 43 -83.69 -5.98 59.49
C THR A 43 -82.96 -7.30 59.27
N MET A 44 -81.75 -7.23 58.72
CA MET A 44 -80.86 -8.37 58.65
C MET A 44 -80.63 -8.86 60.07
N SER A 45 -80.70 -10.18 60.28
CA SER A 45 -80.39 -10.73 61.59
C SER A 45 -78.93 -10.43 61.93
N LYS A 46 -78.59 -10.40 63.22
CA LYS A 46 -77.20 -10.21 63.66
C LYS A 46 -76.26 -11.21 62.98
N GLU A 47 -76.72 -12.44 62.78
CA GLU A 47 -75.98 -13.51 62.09
C GLU A 47 -75.74 -13.21 60.61
N ASP A 48 -76.69 -12.57 59.91
CA ASP A 48 -76.50 -12.17 58.51
C ASP A 48 -75.55 -10.98 58.38
N HIS A 49 -75.59 -10.05 59.33
CA HIS A 49 -74.61 -8.97 59.44
C HIS A 49 -73.20 -9.49 59.69
N ASP A 50 -73.05 -10.46 60.59
CA ASP A 50 -71.75 -11.07 60.88
C ASP A 50 -71.25 -11.88 59.68
N ARG A 51 -72.12 -12.63 58.98
CA ARG A 51 -71.76 -13.33 57.72
C ARG A 51 -71.30 -12.37 56.63
N GLU A 52 -72.01 -11.28 56.41
CA GLU A 52 -71.64 -10.29 55.41
C GLU A 52 -70.36 -9.53 55.81
N ARG A 53 -70.17 -9.23 57.11
CA ARG A 53 -68.90 -8.68 57.63
C ARG A 53 -67.74 -9.63 57.37
N THR A 54 -67.87 -10.92 57.68
CA THR A 54 -66.83 -11.93 57.41
C THR A 54 -66.56 -12.04 55.91
N ARG A 55 -67.59 -11.99 55.07
CA ARG A 55 -67.42 -11.99 53.60
C ARG A 55 -66.63 -10.77 53.12
N TRP A 56 -66.92 -9.58 53.63
CA TRP A 56 -66.17 -8.36 53.30
C TRP A 56 -64.73 -8.42 53.82
N LEU A 57 -64.50 -8.97 55.01
CA LEU A 57 -63.15 -9.17 55.55
C LEU A 57 -62.33 -10.12 54.67
N LEU A 58 -62.89 -11.27 54.29
CA LEU A 58 -62.22 -12.22 53.39
C LEU A 58 -61.95 -11.59 52.02
N ARG A 59 -62.87 -10.78 51.50
CA ARG A 59 -62.69 -10.08 50.23
C ARG A 59 -61.61 -8.99 50.32
N LEU A 60 -61.49 -8.34 51.47
CA LEU A 60 -60.46 -7.33 51.73
C LEU A 60 -59.09 -8.00 51.85
N GLU A 61 -59.00 -9.12 52.58
CA GLU A 61 -57.80 -9.96 52.65
C GLU A 61 -57.38 -10.50 51.27
N GLU A 62 -58.33 -10.91 50.42
CA GLU A 62 -58.06 -11.31 49.03
C GLU A 62 -57.50 -10.13 48.20
N ILE A 63 -58.01 -8.91 48.41
CA ILE A 63 -57.50 -7.72 47.71
C ILE A 63 -56.10 -7.35 48.23
N GLU A 64 -55.86 -7.44 49.54
CA GLU A 64 -54.56 -7.16 50.15
C GLU A 64 -53.49 -8.15 49.69
N THR A 65 -53.81 -9.44 49.65
CA THR A 65 -52.91 -10.48 49.10
C THR A 65 -52.60 -10.23 47.62
N ARG A 66 -53.62 -9.90 46.80
CA ARG A 66 -53.40 -9.54 45.40
C ARG A 66 -52.59 -8.25 45.21
N LEU A 67 -52.72 -7.29 46.13
CA LEU A 67 -51.92 -6.07 46.11
C LEU A 67 -50.46 -6.39 46.44
N ALA A 68 -50.21 -7.19 47.47
CA ALA A 68 -48.87 -7.66 47.83
C ALA A 68 -48.21 -8.44 46.67
N ASP A 69 -48.94 -9.37 46.03
CA ASP A 69 -48.45 -10.10 44.85
C ASP A 69 -48.15 -9.15 43.66
N SER A 70 -48.94 -8.08 43.51
CA SER A 70 -48.68 -7.06 42.49
C SER A 70 -47.46 -6.21 42.81
N GLU A 71 -47.19 -5.92 44.09
CA GLU A 71 -46.01 -5.19 44.55
C GLU A 71 -44.74 -6.03 44.37
N THR A 72 -44.78 -7.32 44.70
CA THR A 72 -43.66 -8.24 44.45
C THR A 72 -43.36 -8.36 42.96
N LEU A 73 -44.39 -8.55 42.12
CA LEU A 73 -44.23 -8.61 40.66
C LEU A 73 -43.64 -7.30 40.11
N ASN A 74 -44.05 -6.15 40.65
CA ASN A 74 -43.50 -4.87 40.24
C ASN A 74 -42.03 -4.72 40.66
N SER A 75 -41.66 -5.17 41.86
CA SER A 75 -40.26 -5.24 42.31
C SER A 75 -39.40 -6.11 41.39
N ASP A 76 -39.88 -7.32 41.06
CA ASP A 76 -39.20 -8.24 40.15
C ASP A 76 -39.00 -7.60 38.76
N MET A 77 -40.01 -6.90 38.24
CA MET A 77 -39.91 -6.19 36.97
C MET A 77 -38.86 -5.06 37.02
N HIS A 78 -38.74 -4.35 38.14
CA HIS A 78 -37.70 -3.33 38.32
C HIS A 78 -36.30 -3.96 38.36
N GLN A 79 -36.15 -5.11 39.03
CA GLN A 79 -34.91 -5.86 39.06
C GLN A 79 -34.51 -6.36 37.66
N ILE A 80 -35.42 -7.01 36.94
CA ILE A 80 -35.18 -7.47 35.55
C ILE A 80 -34.77 -6.29 34.67
N ARG A 81 -35.43 -5.13 34.82
CA ARG A 81 -35.09 -3.92 34.05
C ARG A 81 -33.68 -3.42 34.39
N ALA A 82 -33.28 -3.45 35.65
CA ALA A 82 -31.94 -3.07 36.09
C ALA A 82 -30.88 -4.04 35.55
N GLU A 83 -31.14 -5.34 35.60
CA GLU A 83 -30.26 -6.38 35.06
C GLU A 83 -30.10 -6.27 33.54
N LEU A 84 -31.19 -6.02 32.80
CA LEU A 84 -31.14 -5.79 31.36
C LEU A 84 -30.34 -4.53 31.01
N LYS A 85 -30.54 -3.42 31.74
CA LYS A 85 -29.74 -2.20 31.56
C LYS A 85 -28.25 -2.46 31.82
N LYS A 86 -27.92 -3.20 32.88
CA LYS A 86 -26.53 -3.59 33.18
C LYS A 86 -25.94 -4.42 32.03
N LYS A 87 -26.70 -5.39 31.50
CA LYS A 87 -26.27 -6.23 30.38
C LYS A 87 -26.09 -5.45 29.08
N ILE A 88 -26.94 -4.46 28.79
CA ILE A 88 -26.76 -3.55 27.66
C ILE A 88 -25.44 -2.79 27.78
N VAL A 89 -25.17 -2.18 28.93
CA VAL A 89 -23.91 -1.44 29.17
C VAL A 89 -22.69 -2.35 29.06
N GLU A 90 -22.77 -3.59 29.55
CA GLU A 90 -21.71 -4.58 29.43
C GLU A 90 -21.44 -4.98 27.98
N LEU A 91 -22.52 -5.22 27.20
CA LEU A 91 -22.41 -5.50 25.76
C LEU A 91 -21.82 -4.32 25.01
N GLU A 92 -22.27 -3.09 25.26
CA GLU A 92 -21.69 -1.87 24.67
C GLU A 92 -20.21 -1.71 25.02
N LYS A 93 -19.82 -2.01 26.27
CA LYS A 93 -18.42 -1.98 26.73
C LYS A 93 -17.58 -3.02 25.99
N SER A 94 -18.13 -4.21 25.74
CA SER A 94 -17.44 -5.29 24.99
C SER A 94 -17.38 -5.02 23.47
N GLN A 95 -18.36 -4.32 22.91
CA GLN A 95 -18.44 -4.06 21.47
C GLN A 95 -17.51 -2.92 21.02
N LYS A 96 -17.36 -1.87 21.83
CA LYS A 96 -16.45 -0.73 21.55
C LYS A 96 -15.02 -1.13 21.14
N PRO A 97 -14.29 -2.00 21.88
CA PRO A 97 -12.95 -2.40 21.48
C PRO A 97 -12.93 -3.21 20.19
N LEU A 98 -13.97 -4.02 19.90
CA LEU A 98 -14.07 -4.77 18.64
C LEU A 98 -14.29 -3.84 17.44
N ILE A 99 -15.12 -2.79 17.61
CA ILE A 99 -15.31 -1.75 16.57
C ILE A 99 -13.97 -1.02 16.30
N GLU A 100 -13.25 -0.64 17.35
CA GLU A 100 -11.96 0.02 17.22
C GLU A 100 -10.90 -0.87 16.59
N GLN A 101 -10.86 -2.16 16.96
CA GLN A 101 -9.99 -3.15 16.32
C GLN A 101 -10.32 -3.31 14.83
N ASN A 102 -11.59 -3.41 14.47
CA ASN A 102 -12.02 -3.45 13.07
C ASN A 102 -11.63 -2.18 12.31
N ARG A 103 -11.74 -1.00 12.94
CA ARG A 103 -11.30 0.27 12.34
C ARG A 103 -9.81 0.25 12.04
N LYS A 104 -8.97 -0.18 13.00
CA LYS A 104 -7.52 -0.33 12.82
C LYS A 104 -7.15 -1.31 11.71
N ILE A 105 -7.83 -2.47 11.66
CA ILE A 105 -7.64 -3.46 10.58
C ILE A 105 -8.00 -2.84 9.23
N ASN A 106 -9.09 -2.10 9.15
CA ASN A 106 -9.55 -1.48 7.91
C ASN A 106 -8.58 -0.40 7.42
N ASP A 107 -8.01 0.40 8.32
CA ASP A 107 -6.99 1.39 7.96
C ASP A 107 -5.67 0.72 7.54
N ARG A 108 -5.27 -0.38 8.19
CA ARG A 108 -4.13 -1.21 7.72
C ARG A 108 -4.38 -1.79 6.32
N ASN A 109 -5.60 -2.26 6.04
CA ASN A 109 -5.97 -2.76 4.71
C ASN A 109 -5.89 -1.66 3.63
N LYS A 110 -6.28 -0.42 3.94
CA LYS A 110 -6.12 0.71 3.01
C LYS A 110 -4.65 1.00 2.71
N LEU A 111 -3.78 0.98 3.72
CA LEU A 111 -2.33 1.16 3.53
C LEU A 111 -1.75 0.04 2.66
N LEU A 112 -2.09 -1.21 2.94
CA LEU A 112 -1.66 -2.35 2.12
C LEU A 112 -2.16 -2.24 0.67
N GLN A 113 -3.40 -1.80 0.45
CA GLN A 113 -3.91 -1.56 -0.91
C GLN A 113 -3.15 -0.44 -1.64
N GLN A 114 -2.73 0.62 -0.94
CA GLN A 114 -1.91 1.68 -1.53
C GLN A 114 -0.51 1.16 -1.90
N GLU A 115 0.08 0.32 -1.04
CA GLU A 115 1.38 -0.28 -1.30
C GLU A 115 1.35 -1.27 -2.48
N VAL A 116 0.31 -2.11 -2.56
CA VAL A 116 0.07 -2.98 -3.72
C VAL A 116 -0.02 -2.16 -5.00
N LYS A 117 -0.81 -1.07 -5.02
CA LYS A 117 -0.90 -0.17 -6.19
C LYS A 117 0.45 0.44 -6.57
N LYS A 118 1.27 0.82 -5.58
CA LYS A 118 2.62 1.35 -5.83
C LYS A 118 3.55 0.29 -6.43
N LEU A 119 3.45 -0.95 -5.98
CA LEU A 119 4.22 -2.07 -6.54
C LEU A 119 3.75 -2.44 -7.95
N GLU A 120 2.43 -2.44 -8.21
CA GLU A 120 1.86 -2.64 -9.54
C GLU A 120 2.33 -1.57 -10.53
N GLN A 121 2.35 -0.30 -10.11
CA GLN A 121 2.90 0.77 -10.92
C GLN A 121 4.39 0.55 -11.23
N LYS A 122 5.21 0.22 -10.22
CA LYS A 122 6.63 -0.08 -10.45
C LYS A 122 6.82 -1.26 -11.40
N LEU A 123 6.01 -2.32 -11.27
CA LEU A 123 6.05 -3.46 -12.16
C LEU A 123 5.72 -3.05 -13.61
N CYS A 124 4.71 -2.21 -13.81
CA CYS A 124 4.37 -1.65 -15.13
C CYS A 124 5.56 -0.89 -15.73
N HIS A 125 6.20 -0.01 -14.97
CA HIS A 125 7.39 0.73 -15.44
C HIS A 125 8.54 -0.22 -15.79
N CYS A 126 8.82 -1.22 -14.96
CA CYS A 126 9.86 -2.21 -15.25
C CYS A 126 9.53 -3.06 -16.49
N GLN A 127 8.26 -3.35 -16.76
CA GLN A 127 7.83 -4.03 -17.98
C GLN A 127 8.05 -3.16 -19.23
N ASP A 128 7.76 -1.87 -19.15
CA ASP A 128 8.00 -0.90 -20.23
C ASP A 128 9.51 -0.73 -20.49
N ASP A 129 10.32 -0.65 -19.42
CA ASP A 129 11.78 -0.60 -19.51
C ASP A 129 12.35 -1.87 -20.16
N PHE A 130 11.84 -3.04 -19.77
CA PHE A 130 12.25 -4.31 -20.36
C PHE A 130 11.89 -4.40 -21.84
N LEU A 131 10.71 -3.91 -22.23
CA LEU A 131 10.29 -3.85 -23.63
C LEU A 131 11.21 -2.92 -24.43
N THR A 132 11.52 -1.74 -23.89
CA THR A 132 12.45 -0.78 -24.49
C THR A 132 13.86 -1.37 -24.65
N LEU A 133 14.34 -2.09 -23.63
CA LEU A 133 15.65 -2.75 -23.66
C LEU A 133 15.67 -3.89 -24.68
N LYS A 134 14.58 -4.66 -24.80
CA LYS A 134 14.43 -5.70 -25.81
C LYS A 134 14.49 -5.10 -27.22
N ASP A 135 13.76 -4.02 -27.47
CA ASP A 135 13.78 -3.33 -28.77
C ASP A 135 15.16 -2.74 -29.10
N ALA A 136 15.88 -2.22 -28.10
CA ALA A 136 17.26 -1.78 -28.26
C ALA A 136 18.22 -2.95 -28.58
N HIS A 137 18.05 -4.09 -27.90
CA HIS A 137 18.84 -5.29 -28.16
C HIS A 137 18.58 -5.84 -29.57
N GLU A 138 17.32 -5.94 -29.99
CA GLU A 138 16.98 -6.36 -31.35
C GLU A 138 17.57 -5.44 -32.42
N ARG A 139 17.59 -4.12 -32.18
CA ARG A 139 18.28 -3.16 -33.07
C ARG A 139 19.79 -3.43 -33.14
N LEU A 140 20.46 -3.59 -31.99
CA LEU A 140 21.89 -3.90 -31.94
C LEU A 140 22.23 -5.23 -32.63
N VAL A 141 21.41 -6.25 -32.46
CA VAL A 141 21.60 -7.55 -33.15
C VAL A 141 21.50 -7.38 -34.66
N LYS A 142 20.54 -6.58 -35.16
CA LYS A 142 20.42 -6.26 -36.59
C LYS A 142 21.63 -5.49 -37.11
N GLU A 143 22.09 -4.47 -36.38
CA GLU A 143 23.30 -3.72 -36.74
C GLU A 143 24.56 -4.59 -36.75
N HIS A 144 24.72 -5.45 -35.74
CA HIS A 144 25.84 -6.40 -35.67
C HIS A 144 25.80 -7.39 -36.84
N ALA A 145 24.62 -7.88 -37.22
CA ALA A 145 24.46 -8.73 -38.40
C ALA A 145 24.87 -7.99 -39.69
N GLN A 146 24.43 -6.74 -39.88
CA GLN A 146 24.83 -5.91 -41.02
C GLN A 146 26.34 -5.63 -41.03
N LEU A 147 26.95 -5.36 -39.88
CA LEU A 147 28.40 -5.15 -39.77
C LEU A 147 29.19 -6.43 -40.05
N LYS A 148 28.68 -7.59 -39.62
CA LYS A 148 29.27 -8.89 -39.92
C LYS A 148 29.22 -9.18 -41.43
N GLU A 149 28.11 -8.85 -42.10
CA GLU A 149 27.99 -8.94 -43.56
C GLU A 149 28.98 -8.02 -44.27
N LYS A 150 29.08 -6.75 -43.84
CA LYS A 150 30.07 -5.79 -44.34
C LYS A 150 31.52 -6.24 -44.12
N ARG A 151 31.82 -6.89 -42.98
CA ARG A 151 33.17 -7.40 -42.66
C ARG A 151 33.50 -8.67 -43.43
N ALA A 152 32.51 -9.51 -43.72
CA ALA A 152 32.71 -10.76 -44.47
C ALA A 152 33.00 -10.50 -45.96
N TYR A 153 32.41 -9.46 -46.56
CA TYR A 153 32.59 -9.14 -47.98
C TYR A 153 32.66 -7.64 -48.28
N PRO A 154 33.68 -6.92 -47.79
CA PRO A 154 33.80 -5.47 -47.97
C PRO A 154 33.91 -5.07 -49.45
N GLU A 155 34.72 -5.77 -50.24
CA GLU A 155 34.93 -5.46 -51.66
C GLU A 155 33.68 -5.72 -52.52
N LYS A 156 32.92 -6.79 -52.24
CA LYS A 156 31.68 -7.09 -52.97
C LYS A 156 30.56 -6.10 -52.67
N MET A 157 30.51 -5.55 -51.46
CA MET A 157 29.51 -4.55 -51.09
C MET A 157 29.80 -3.18 -51.70
N GLU A 158 31.07 -2.76 -51.77
CA GLU A 158 31.47 -1.56 -52.51
C GLU A 158 31.23 -1.71 -54.02
N GLU A 159 31.47 -2.90 -54.57
CA GLU A 159 31.18 -3.20 -55.97
C GLU A 159 29.68 -3.22 -56.28
N LEU A 160 28.84 -3.80 -55.42
CA LEU A 160 27.38 -3.72 -55.52
C LEU A 160 26.87 -2.29 -55.41
N GLU A 161 27.45 -1.47 -54.54
CA GLU A 161 27.06 -0.06 -54.40
C GLU A 161 27.47 0.74 -55.65
N ARG A 162 28.66 0.49 -56.22
CA ARG A 162 29.04 1.03 -57.53
C ARG A 162 28.05 0.65 -58.62
N TYR A 163 27.61 -0.62 -58.68
CA TYR A 163 26.61 -1.06 -59.64
C TYR A 163 25.23 -0.42 -59.40
N ARG A 164 24.80 -0.23 -58.16
CA ARG A 164 23.54 0.48 -57.85
C ARG A 164 23.58 1.93 -58.32
N VAL A 165 24.67 2.64 -58.07
CA VAL A 165 24.88 4.01 -58.54
C VAL A 165 24.88 4.05 -60.07
N GLN A 166 25.57 3.12 -60.72
CA GLN A 166 25.62 3.02 -62.18
C GLN A 166 24.24 2.71 -62.80
N VAL A 167 23.46 1.83 -62.19
CA VAL A 167 22.07 1.53 -62.62
C VAL A 167 21.18 2.77 -62.46
N LEU A 168 21.33 3.53 -61.37
CA LEU A 168 20.63 4.79 -61.16
C LEU A 168 20.98 5.83 -62.22
N GLU A 169 22.27 5.95 -62.59
CA GLU A 169 22.71 6.82 -63.68
C GLU A 169 22.13 6.40 -65.03
N TYR A 170 22.18 5.10 -65.36
CA TYR A 170 21.55 4.60 -66.59
C TYR A 170 20.04 4.82 -66.60
N SER A 171 19.35 4.65 -65.47
CA SER A 171 17.92 4.94 -65.33
C SER A 171 17.61 6.43 -65.57
N LYS A 172 18.44 7.34 -65.04
CA LYS A 172 18.34 8.78 -65.33
C LYS A 172 18.55 9.07 -66.82
N CYS A 173 19.57 8.48 -67.44
CA CYS A 173 19.84 8.63 -68.87
C CYS A 173 18.68 8.11 -69.74
N ILE A 174 18.15 6.93 -69.43
CA ILE A 174 16.97 6.36 -70.12
C ILE A 174 15.77 7.28 -69.99
N THR A 175 15.52 7.83 -68.79
CA THR A 175 14.41 8.76 -68.55
C THR A 175 14.57 10.04 -69.35
N ALA A 176 15.77 10.62 -69.40
CA ALA A 176 16.08 11.79 -70.23
C ALA A 176 15.95 11.50 -71.73
N LEU A 177 16.33 10.31 -72.19
CA LEU A 177 16.15 9.89 -73.58
C LEU A 177 14.67 9.73 -73.94
N ARG A 178 13.86 9.15 -73.04
CA ARG A 178 12.42 9.02 -73.22
C ARG A 178 11.73 10.39 -73.28
N SER A 179 12.07 11.31 -72.37
CA SER A 179 11.52 12.67 -72.40
C SER A 179 11.95 13.44 -73.66
N SER A 180 13.19 13.27 -74.11
CA SER A 180 13.66 13.83 -75.39
C SER A 180 12.91 13.26 -76.61
N GLY A 181 12.61 11.95 -76.60
CA GLY A 181 11.78 11.30 -77.62
C GLY A 181 10.37 11.88 -77.67
N LEU A 182 9.70 11.97 -76.52
CA LEU A 182 8.35 12.56 -76.41
C LEU A 182 8.32 14.02 -76.89
N GLU A 183 9.36 14.80 -76.59
CA GLU A 183 9.48 16.18 -77.05
C GLU A 183 9.65 16.28 -78.58
N LYS A 184 10.38 15.34 -79.21
CA LYS A 184 10.46 15.25 -80.68
C LYS A 184 9.11 14.90 -81.30
N ASP A 185 8.39 13.94 -80.72
CA ASP A 185 7.06 13.55 -81.17
C ASP A 185 6.07 14.71 -81.06
N ARG A 186 6.11 15.45 -79.95
CA ARG A 186 5.30 16.66 -79.75
C ARG A 186 5.61 17.74 -80.80
N ARG A 187 6.88 17.96 -81.13
CA ARG A 187 7.28 18.89 -82.20
C ARG A 187 6.81 18.41 -83.58
N TYR A 188 6.87 17.11 -83.84
CA TYR A 188 6.38 16.52 -85.09
C TYR A 188 4.86 16.67 -85.22
N GLU A 189 4.09 16.39 -84.16
CA GLU A 189 2.64 16.61 -84.12
C GLU A 189 2.28 18.07 -84.37
N LEU A 190 2.98 19.02 -83.75
CA LEU A 190 2.79 20.46 -83.99
C LEU A 190 3.08 20.83 -85.45
N LEU A 191 4.11 20.25 -86.05
CA LEU A 191 4.44 20.46 -87.46
C LEU A 191 3.35 19.88 -88.38
N VAL A 192 2.86 18.68 -88.09
CA VAL A 192 1.75 18.04 -88.80
C VAL A 192 0.47 18.86 -88.65
N GLN A 193 0.18 19.41 -87.47
CA GLN A 193 -0.96 20.31 -87.26
C GLN A 193 -0.81 21.60 -88.09
N LYS A 194 0.38 22.22 -88.11
CA LYS A 194 0.65 23.40 -88.96
C LYS A 194 0.48 23.06 -90.44
N LEU A 195 0.99 21.91 -90.91
CA LEU A 195 0.80 21.43 -92.28
C LEU A 195 -0.68 21.17 -92.62
N LYS A 196 -1.46 20.58 -91.69
CA LYS A 196 -2.91 20.41 -91.84
C LYS A 196 -3.64 21.76 -91.94
N ARG A 197 -3.25 22.76 -91.13
CA ARG A 197 -3.80 24.13 -91.21
C ARG A 197 -3.46 24.78 -92.54
N LEU A 198 -2.20 24.71 -92.98
CA LEU A 198 -1.76 25.23 -94.27
C LEU A 198 -2.48 24.56 -95.45
N ARG A 199 -2.70 23.24 -95.42
CA ARG A 199 -3.54 22.55 -96.42
C ARG A 199 -5.00 22.99 -96.39
N LYS A 200 -5.57 23.31 -95.22
CA LYS A 200 -6.92 23.87 -95.12
C LYS A 200 -6.98 25.29 -95.70
N CYS A 201 -5.93 26.10 -95.52
CA CYS A 201 -5.83 27.43 -96.11
C CYS A 201 -5.61 27.39 -97.64
N LEU A 202 -4.88 26.40 -98.17
CA LEU A 202 -4.68 26.20 -99.61
C LEU A 202 -5.91 25.63 -100.34
N LYS A 203 -6.90 25.10 -99.63
CA LYS A 203 -8.15 24.56 -100.20
C LYS A 203 -9.33 25.55 -100.21
N LYS A 204 -9.13 26.81 -99.84
CA LYS A 204 -10.14 27.86 -99.98
C LYS A 204 -9.56 29.07 -100.69
N GLY A 205 -9.55 28.98 -102.01
CA GLY A 205 -9.81 30.16 -102.84
C GLY A 205 -11.32 30.41 -102.85
N GLU A 206 -11.68 31.69 -102.69
CA GLU A 206 -12.95 32.31 -103.09
C GLU A 206 -14.26 31.76 -102.49
N THR A 207 -14.81 32.47 -101.51
CA THR A 207 -16.01 33.34 -101.64
C THR A 207 -16.57 33.68 -100.26
N ASP A 208 -16.82 34.97 -100.05
CA ASP A 208 -17.58 35.55 -98.96
C ASP A 208 -18.98 34.93 -98.89
N ASP A 209 -19.50 34.66 -97.68
CA ASP A 209 -20.63 35.46 -97.21
C ASP A 209 -20.94 35.25 -95.74
N ASP A 210 -21.50 36.34 -95.23
CA ASP A 210 -21.74 36.73 -93.87
C ASP A 210 -23.06 36.12 -93.33
N ARG A 211 -23.17 36.09 -91.99
CA ARG A 211 -24.39 36.26 -91.17
C ARG A 211 -25.27 35.08 -90.70
N GLN A 212 -25.50 35.19 -89.38
CA GLN A 212 -26.61 34.75 -88.50
C GLN A 212 -26.58 33.32 -87.96
N SER A 213 -26.94 33.02 -86.71
CA SER A 213 -27.25 33.74 -85.45
C SER A 213 -27.74 32.66 -84.44
N ILE A 214 -27.81 32.99 -83.13
CA ILE A 214 -28.55 32.31 -82.02
C ILE A 214 -27.75 31.21 -81.27
N VAL A 215 -27.19 31.41 -80.05
CA VAL A 215 -27.65 31.88 -78.72
C VAL A 215 -28.11 30.75 -77.76
N GLY A 216 -27.45 30.69 -76.59
CA GLY A 216 -27.82 30.01 -75.32
C GLY A 216 -26.87 28.86 -74.93
N SER A 217 -26.37 28.66 -73.70
CA SER A 217 -26.46 29.32 -72.39
C SER A 217 -25.48 28.59 -71.43
N ASP A 218 -24.69 29.38 -70.70
CA ASP A 218 -24.14 29.30 -69.33
C ASP A 218 -23.53 28.04 -68.65
N CYS A 219 -22.45 28.34 -67.90
CA CYS A 219 -21.85 27.70 -66.71
C CYS A 219 -20.82 26.55 -66.89
N SER A 220 -19.52 26.85 -66.74
CA SER A 220 -18.85 26.79 -65.42
C SER A 220 -17.42 27.34 -65.43
N THR A 221 -17.01 27.76 -64.24
CA THR A 221 -15.98 28.72 -63.84
C THR A 221 -14.55 28.14 -63.74
N GLU A 222 -13.56 29.06 -63.65
CA GLU A 222 -12.18 28.91 -63.13
C GLU A 222 -11.20 28.12 -64.03
N SER A 223 -9.93 28.51 -64.26
CA SER A 223 -9.02 29.42 -63.58
C SER A 223 -7.96 29.86 -64.61
N TYR A 224 -7.82 31.17 -64.85
CA TYR A 224 -6.63 31.70 -65.53
C TYR A 224 -5.55 31.90 -64.47
N ILE A 225 -4.68 30.90 -64.31
CA ILE A 225 -3.37 31.10 -63.66
C ILE A 225 -2.53 31.89 -64.65
N SER A 226 -2.19 33.13 -64.27
CA SER A 226 -1.28 34.00 -65.00
C SER A 226 0.06 33.28 -65.20
N LEU A 227 0.53 33.23 -66.46
CA LEU A 227 1.85 32.71 -66.81
C LEU A 227 3.01 33.55 -66.24
N ASP A 228 2.73 34.74 -65.69
CA ASP A 228 3.71 35.55 -64.97
C ASP A 228 3.97 35.03 -63.54
N ALA A 229 3.02 34.32 -62.92
CA ALA A 229 3.19 33.79 -61.56
C ALA A 229 4.09 32.52 -61.52
N ILE A 230 4.19 31.79 -62.63
CA ILE A 230 5.06 30.60 -62.71
C ILE A 230 6.53 31.04 -62.89
N ALA A 231 6.79 32.16 -63.58
CA ALA A 231 8.14 32.67 -63.77
C ALA A 231 8.73 33.22 -62.46
N GLU A 232 7.94 33.95 -61.66
CA GLU A 232 8.37 34.46 -60.35
C GLU A 232 8.61 33.32 -59.33
N ASP A 233 7.86 32.22 -59.41
CA ASP A 233 8.06 31.04 -58.54
C ASP A 233 9.34 30.24 -58.88
N PHE A 234 9.82 30.26 -60.13
CA PHE A 234 11.11 29.64 -60.48
C PHE A 234 12.31 30.53 -60.12
N GLU A 235 12.16 31.86 -60.16
CA GLU A 235 13.18 32.79 -59.66
C GLU A 235 13.28 32.75 -58.14
N SER A 236 12.15 32.69 -57.41
CA SER A 236 12.14 32.58 -55.95
C SER A 236 12.77 31.25 -55.47
N PHE A 237 12.46 30.15 -56.15
CA PHE A 237 13.02 28.83 -55.84
C PHE A 237 14.53 28.76 -56.11
N ASN A 238 15.02 29.39 -57.18
CA ASN A 238 16.46 29.48 -57.42
C ASN A 238 17.17 30.38 -56.39
N THR A 239 16.55 31.49 -55.97
CA THR A 239 17.12 32.32 -54.90
C THR A 239 17.16 31.58 -53.55
N ASP A 240 16.16 30.77 -53.23
CA ASP A 240 16.14 29.98 -52.00
C ASP A 240 17.19 28.86 -52.01
N ILE A 241 17.45 28.24 -53.16
CA ILE A 241 18.53 27.26 -53.32
C ILE A 241 19.90 27.94 -53.14
N ASP A 242 20.11 29.11 -53.74
CA ASP A 242 21.37 29.86 -53.60
C ASP A 242 21.59 30.36 -52.17
N ILE A 243 20.52 30.80 -51.48
CA ILE A 243 20.56 31.17 -50.06
C ILE A 243 20.91 29.96 -49.19
N ASN A 244 20.33 28.79 -49.48
CA ASN A 244 20.66 27.55 -48.76
C ASN A 244 22.12 27.13 -49.00
N TYR A 245 22.63 27.23 -50.22
CA TYR A 245 24.02 26.93 -50.53
C TYR A 245 24.98 27.89 -49.82
N GLN A 246 24.68 29.19 -49.78
CA GLN A 246 25.48 30.17 -49.05
C GLN A 246 25.43 29.98 -47.53
N THR A 247 24.30 29.51 -46.99
CA THR A 247 24.14 29.20 -45.55
C THR A 247 24.96 27.97 -45.18
N LEU A 248 24.87 26.90 -45.98
CA LEU A 248 25.69 25.71 -45.83
C LEU A 248 27.20 26.01 -45.95
N TYR A 249 27.59 26.90 -46.86
CA TYR A 249 29.00 27.30 -46.98
C TYR A 249 29.50 28.06 -45.75
N ARG A 250 28.64 28.90 -45.14
CA ARG A 250 28.94 29.59 -43.87
C ARG A 250 29.07 28.61 -42.72
N GLU A 251 28.10 27.71 -42.54
CA GLU A 251 28.17 26.67 -41.50
C GLU A 251 29.39 25.79 -41.65
N ASN A 252 29.74 25.38 -42.87
CA ASN A 252 30.92 24.54 -43.11
C ASN A 252 32.22 25.31 -42.83
N SER A 253 32.26 26.62 -43.11
CA SER A 253 33.38 27.49 -42.73
C SER A 253 33.50 27.67 -41.21
N GLU A 254 32.38 27.80 -40.51
CA GLU A 254 32.33 27.91 -39.05
C GLU A 254 32.72 26.59 -38.37
N LEU A 255 32.25 25.46 -38.90
CA LEU A 255 32.65 24.12 -38.44
C LEU A 255 34.15 23.88 -38.68
N GLN A 256 34.71 24.30 -39.81
CA GLN A 256 36.15 24.23 -40.03
C GLN A 256 36.93 25.10 -39.04
N LYS A 257 36.45 26.32 -38.72
CA LYS A 257 37.06 27.16 -37.68
C LYS A 257 36.98 26.54 -36.29
N ALA A 258 35.83 25.97 -35.92
CA ALA A 258 35.66 25.28 -34.64
C ALA A 258 36.56 24.04 -34.54
N LEU A 259 36.66 23.25 -35.62
CA LEU A 259 37.49 22.06 -35.68
C LEU A 259 38.99 22.41 -35.70
N GLN A 260 39.36 23.55 -36.29
CA GLN A 260 40.72 24.09 -36.23
C GLN A 260 41.07 24.64 -34.83
N ALA A 261 40.12 25.25 -34.12
CA ALA A 261 40.29 25.67 -32.73
C ALA A 261 40.48 24.48 -31.78
N VAL A 262 39.74 23.39 -31.99
CA VAL A 262 39.91 22.12 -31.25
C VAL A 262 41.24 21.44 -31.59
N LYS A 263 41.68 21.48 -32.86
CA LYS A 263 42.99 20.95 -33.28
C LYS A 263 44.18 21.71 -32.71
N LEU A 264 44.05 23.01 -32.45
CA LEU A 264 45.15 23.85 -31.95
C LEU A 264 45.37 23.72 -30.44
N ASN A 265 44.44 23.12 -29.67
CA ASN A 265 44.64 22.87 -28.23
C ASN A 265 43.77 21.72 -27.68
N PRO A 266 44.06 20.45 -28.04
CA PRO A 266 43.33 19.31 -27.52
C PRO A 266 43.56 19.05 -26.02
N ALA A 267 44.72 19.42 -25.47
CA ALA A 267 45.08 19.14 -24.08
C ALA A 267 44.56 20.18 -23.05
N ALA A 268 44.17 21.37 -23.49
CA ALA A 268 43.77 22.45 -22.58
C ALA A 268 42.27 22.44 -22.23
N VAL A 269 41.43 21.86 -23.09
CA VAL A 269 39.96 21.90 -22.94
C VAL A 269 39.46 20.79 -22.01
N GLU A 270 40.01 19.58 -22.09
CA GLU A 270 39.66 18.49 -21.16
C GLU A 270 40.16 18.77 -19.74
N ASP A 271 41.38 19.29 -19.57
CA ASP A 271 41.99 19.48 -18.25
C ASP A 271 41.42 20.69 -17.49
N SER A 272 40.91 21.73 -18.18
CA SER A 272 40.17 22.83 -17.54
C SER A 272 38.78 22.41 -17.11
N LEU A 273 38.03 21.70 -17.96
CA LEU A 273 36.67 21.28 -17.65
C LEU A 273 36.63 20.30 -16.47
N LEU A 274 37.58 19.35 -16.44
CA LEU A 274 37.72 18.40 -15.32
C LEU A 274 38.12 19.10 -14.02
N ARG A 275 39.00 20.11 -14.06
CA ARG A 275 39.37 20.91 -12.87
C ARG A 275 38.20 21.74 -12.36
N ASP A 276 37.40 22.33 -13.23
CA ASP A 276 36.23 23.12 -12.84
C ASP A 276 35.13 22.22 -12.24
N GLN A 277 34.90 21.04 -12.83
CA GLN A 277 34.00 20.03 -12.27
C GLN A 277 34.49 19.50 -10.91
N LEU A 278 35.79 19.24 -10.76
CA LEU A 278 36.38 18.80 -9.50
C LEU A 278 36.28 19.89 -8.42
N THR A 279 36.51 21.15 -8.79
CA THR A 279 36.39 22.29 -7.87
C THR A 279 34.94 22.48 -7.42
N CYS A 280 33.97 22.32 -8.33
CA CYS A 280 32.54 22.36 -8.03
C CYS A 280 32.12 21.21 -7.11
N ALA A 281 32.62 19.99 -7.35
CA ALA A 281 32.38 18.85 -6.47
C ALA A 281 32.96 19.07 -5.07
N GLN A 282 34.19 19.59 -4.97
CA GLN A 282 34.84 19.89 -3.69
C GLN A 282 34.13 20.98 -2.90
N THR A 283 33.64 22.04 -3.56
CA THR A 283 32.84 23.07 -2.88
C THR A 283 31.49 22.53 -2.40
N THR A 284 30.85 21.66 -3.18
CA THR A 284 29.60 21.00 -2.79
C THR A 284 29.81 20.10 -1.58
N ILE A 285 30.88 19.31 -1.56
CA ILE A 285 31.26 18.47 -0.41
C ILE A 285 31.50 19.33 0.83
N ALA A 286 32.23 20.45 0.70
CA ALA A 286 32.48 21.35 1.82
C ALA A 286 31.17 21.95 2.39
N GLN A 287 30.22 22.33 1.52
CA GLN A 287 28.91 22.84 1.94
C GLN A 287 28.08 21.76 2.65
N GLN A 288 28.08 20.53 2.13
CA GLN A 288 27.40 19.40 2.77
C GLN A 288 28.00 19.08 4.14
N GLN A 289 29.34 19.17 4.29
CA GLN A 289 30.00 18.95 5.58
C GLN A 289 29.60 19.99 6.63
N ILE A 290 29.42 21.26 6.23
CA ILE A 290 28.93 22.32 7.13
C ILE A 290 27.48 22.03 7.57
N LEU A 291 26.63 21.54 6.67
CA LEU A 291 25.25 21.17 7.01
C LEU A 291 25.20 19.97 7.96
N LEU A 292 26.05 18.96 7.75
CA LEU A 292 26.18 17.82 8.65
C LEU A 292 26.61 18.26 10.05
N ASN A 293 27.63 19.11 10.15
CA ASN A 293 28.08 19.63 11.45
C ASN A 293 26.98 20.42 12.18
N LYS A 294 26.20 21.23 11.46
CA LYS A 294 25.04 21.94 12.04
C LYS A 294 23.94 21.00 12.50
N ASN A 295 23.67 19.94 11.72
CA ASN A 295 22.69 18.93 12.11
C ASN A 295 23.15 18.15 13.36
N ASP A 296 24.45 17.84 13.48
CA ASP A 296 25.00 17.20 14.67
C ASP A 296 24.88 18.08 15.93
N GLU A 297 25.10 19.39 15.80
CA GLU A 297 24.87 20.34 16.89
C GLU A 297 23.39 20.42 17.29
N MET A 298 22.47 20.44 16.32
CA MET A 298 21.03 20.44 16.57
C MET A 298 20.57 19.13 17.24
N ILE A 299 21.08 17.98 16.79
CA ILE A 299 20.80 16.68 17.40
C ILE A 299 21.31 16.64 18.83
N ARG A 300 22.51 17.20 19.09
CA ARG A 300 23.07 17.27 20.44
C ARG A 300 22.22 18.17 21.35
N HIS A 301 21.73 19.30 20.85
CA HIS A 301 20.82 20.17 21.58
C HIS A 301 19.49 19.47 21.89
N LEU A 302 18.89 18.78 20.91
CA LEU A 302 17.66 18.00 21.10
C LEU A 302 17.84 16.87 22.12
N LYS A 303 18.98 16.19 22.12
CA LYS A 303 19.31 15.18 23.14
C LYS A 303 19.36 15.76 24.54
N ASN A 304 19.95 16.95 24.71
CA ASN A 304 20.01 17.62 26.01
C ASN A 304 18.62 18.07 26.47
N VAL A 305 17.77 18.54 25.56
CA VAL A 305 16.37 18.90 25.87
C VAL A 305 15.55 17.65 26.23
N ALA A 306 15.72 16.55 25.49
CA ALA A 306 15.05 15.30 25.81
C ALA A 306 15.46 14.75 27.18
N ALA A 307 16.75 14.84 27.53
CA ALA A 307 17.25 14.44 28.84
C ALA A 307 16.66 15.29 29.97
N SER A 308 16.61 16.62 29.82
CA SER A 308 16.02 17.50 30.83
C SER A 308 14.51 17.30 30.98
N GLN A 309 13.79 17.03 29.87
CA GLN A 309 12.38 16.67 29.92
C GLN A 309 12.15 15.33 30.60
N ALA A 310 12.99 14.32 30.35
CA ALA A 310 12.90 13.03 31.01
C ALA A 310 13.12 13.13 32.53
N ASP A 311 14.07 13.97 32.97
CA ASP A 311 14.28 14.23 34.40
C ASP A 311 13.11 14.99 35.03
N ARG A 312 12.48 15.92 34.28
CA ARG A 312 11.29 16.63 34.75
C ARG A 312 10.08 15.68 34.88
N ILE A 313 9.89 14.77 33.95
CA ILE A 313 8.84 13.73 34.03
C ILE A 313 9.06 12.88 35.28
N ARG A 314 10.29 12.41 35.52
CA ARG A 314 10.61 11.61 36.71
C ARG A 314 10.32 12.34 38.02
N GLN A 315 10.57 13.65 38.08
CA GLN A 315 10.21 14.47 39.25
C GLN A 315 8.70 14.56 39.44
N LEU A 316 7.92 14.71 38.36
CA LEU A 316 6.47 14.76 38.43
C LEU A 316 5.86 13.42 38.82
N GLU A 317 6.40 12.31 38.30
CA GLU A 317 6.02 10.95 38.69
C GLU A 317 6.24 10.73 40.19
N GLN A 318 7.40 11.14 40.71
CA GLN A 318 7.69 11.07 42.14
C GLN A 318 6.71 11.90 42.99
N GLN A 319 6.36 13.10 42.52
CA GLN A 319 5.36 13.95 43.20
C GLN A 319 3.96 13.32 43.22
N ILE A 320 3.56 12.65 42.14
CA ILE A 320 2.28 11.91 42.08
C ILE A 320 2.31 10.76 43.08
N GLU A 321 3.39 9.98 43.13
CA GLU A 321 3.53 8.89 44.09
C GLU A 321 3.54 9.36 45.56
N ASP A 322 4.12 10.54 45.83
CA ASP A 322 4.08 11.15 47.17
C ASP A 322 2.65 11.58 47.54
N MET A 323 1.92 12.23 46.63
CA MET A 323 0.53 12.63 46.85
C MET A 323 -0.41 11.42 46.99
N ASP A 324 -0.22 10.36 46.20
CA ASP A 324 -1.03 9.15 46.31
C ASP A 324 -0.80 8.45 47.66
N ARG A 325 0.45 8.44 48.17
CA ARG A 325 0.74 7.96 49.52
C ARG A 325 0.06 8.81 50.60
N GLU A 326 0.07 10.12 50.45
CA GLU A 326 -0.61 11.03 51.40
C GLU A 326 -2.13 10.85 51.37
N LEU A 327 -2.73 10.67 50.19
CA LEU A 327 -4.16 10.38 50.03
C LEU A 327 -4.54 9.02 50.63
N CYS A 328 -3.70 7.99 50.48
CA CYS A 328 -3.92 6.70 51.13
C CYS A 328 -3.87 6.82 52.66
N ALA A 329 -2.85 7.49 53.20
CA ALA A 329 -2.72 7.74 54.63
C ALA A 329 -3.90 8.56 55.18
N SER A 330 -4.37 9.57 54.43
CA SER A 330 -5.54 10.36 54.80
C SER A 330 -6.83 9.52 54.77
N ARG A 331 -7.00 8.63 53.78
CA ARG A 331 -8.14 7.71 53.72
C ARG A 331 -8.14 6.75 54.91
N GLU A 332 -7.01 6.14 55.22
CA GLU A 332 -6.86 5.26 56.39
C GLU A 332 -7.16 6.01 57.70
N ALA A 333 -6.69 7.25 57.84
CA ALA A 333 -7.00 8.09 58.99
C ALA A 333 -8.50 8.43 59.09
N HIS A 334 -9.16 8.70 57.95
CA HIS A 334 -10.60 8.94 57.89
C HIS A 334 -11.41 7.67 58.23
N GLU A 335 -11.02 6.51 57.73
CA GLU A 335 -11.64 5.23 58.09
C GLU A 335 -11.51 4.96 59.60
N LEU A 336 -10.34 5.22 60.19
CA LEU A 336 -10.13 5.11 61.64
C LEU A 336 -11.01 6.08 62.44
N LEU A 337 -11.17 7.33 61.96
CA LEU A 337 -12.07 8.29 62.58
C LEU A 337 -13.54 7.87 62.45
N GLU A 338 -13.94 7.31 61.31
CA GLU A 338 -15.28 6.75 61.09
C GLU A 338 -15.54 5.60 62.07
N PHE A 339 -14.59 4.66 62.24
CA PHE A 339 -14.68 3.61 63.24
C PHE A 339 -14.80 4.16 64.66
N GLN A 340 -14.03 5.18 65.04
CA GLN A 340 -14.12 5.81 66.36
C GLN A 340 -15.46 6.52 66.59
N VAL A 341 -16.02 7.15 65.55
CA VAL A 341 -17.35 7.78 65.61
C VAL A 341 -18.42 6.72 65.77
N LEU A 342 -18.38 5.65 64.98
CA LEU A 342 -19.32 4.54 65.07
C LEU A 342 -19.25 3.84 66.43
N GLU A 343 -18.05 3.63 66.98
CA GLU A 343 -17.86 3.07 68.32
C GLU A 343 -18.43 4.00 69.41
N LYS A 344 -18.26 5.33 69.28
CA LYS A 344 -18.90 6.31 70.19
C LYS A 344 -20.42 6.35 70.03
N GLU A 345 -20.95 6.21 68.82
CA GLU A 345 -22.39 6.13 68.57
C GLU A 345 -23.00 4.83 69.10
N GLU A 346 -22.28 3.71 69.02
CA GLU A 346 -22.70 2.42 69.58
C GLU A 346 -22.64 2.44 71.12
N ASN A 347 -21.57 2.98 71.70
CA ASN A 347 -21.43 3.17 73.14
C ASN A 347 -22.48 4.12 73.73
N SER A 348 -22.94 5.12 72.97
CA SER A 348 -24.04 6.01 73.38
C SER A 348 -25.43 5.37 73.21
N LYS A 349 -25.62 4.41 72.30
CA LYS A 349 -26.87 3.63 72.16
C LYS A 349 -27.02 2.52 73.20
N CYS A 350 -25.93 1.99 73.74
CA CYS A 350 -25.96 0.91 74.75
C CYS A 350 -26.15 1.41 76.19
N SER A 351 -26.23 2.73 76.41
CA SER A 351 -26.40 3.34 77.73
C SER A 351 -27.74 4.08 77.83
N THR A 352 -28.83 3.35 78.06
CA THR A 352 -29.98 3.89 78.79
C THR A 352 -30.26 2.98 79.98
N PRO A 353 -30.38 3.54 81.20
CA PRO A 353 -31.72 3.90 81.67
C PRO A 353 -31.73 5.19 82.54
N PRO A 354 -32.84 5.52 83.24
CA PRO A 354 -33.65 6.71 83.05
C PRO A 354 -33.28 7.90 83.97
N GLU A 355 -33.86 9.06 83.67
CA GLU A 355 -34.09 10.21 84.57
C GLU A 355 -33.01 10.53 85.62
N GLN A 356 -32.24 11.60 85.39
CA GLN A 356 -32.18 12.76 86.30
C GLN A 356 -31.15 13.78 85.84
N ASN A 357 -31.47 15.03 86.13
CA ASN A 357 -30.56 16.17 86.16
C ASN A 357 -29.16 15.79 86.65
N HIS A 358 -28.12 16.18 85.91
CA HIS A 358 -27.10 17.15 86.35
C HIS A 358 -25.88 17.13 85.42
N LYS A 359 -25.39 18.34 85.13
CA LYS A 359 -24.02 18.74 84.78
C LYS A 359 -22.92 17.70 85.02
N CYS A 360 -21.93 17.63 84.12
CA CYS A 360 -20.48 17.76 84.41
C CYS A 360 -19.62 17.66 83.13
N PHE A 361 -18.69 18.60 82.88
CA PHE A 361 -17.20 18.47 82.88
C PHE A 361 -16.60 17.51 81.83
N GLY A 362 -15.51 17.75 81.12
CA GLY A 362 -14.44 18.77 81.04
C GLY A 362 -13.74 18.59 79.66
N THR A 363 -12.62 19.20 79.26
CA THR A 363 -11.53 19.87 80.01
C THR A 363 -10.61 20.61 79.00
N GLU A 364 -9.99 21.70 79.48
CA GLU A 364 -8.64 22.27 79.15
C GLU A 364 -8.42 23.02 77.81
N GLU A 365 -7.73 24.18 77.71
CA GLU A 365 -6.79 24.89 78.60
C GLU A 365 -6.49 26.36 78.11
N PHE A 366 -6.12 27.25 79.07
CA PHE A 366 -5.43 28.58 79.01
C PHE A 366 -5.96 29.73 78.10
N THR A 367 -6.28 30.94 78.60
CA THR A 367 -5.36 31.91 79.26
C THR A 367 -6.09 32.96 80.16
N ILE A 368 -5.27 33.61 80.99
CA ILE A 368 -5.53 34.49 82.14
C ILE A 368 -5.88 35.94 81.76
N GLU A 369 -6.85 36.59 82.43
CA GLU A 369 -6.71 37.91 83.10
C GLU A 369 -8.01 38.38 83.82
N ARG A 370 -7.88 39.39 84.70
CA ARG A 370 -8.55 39.59 85.99
C ARG A 370 -9.81 40.51 86.00
N HIS A 371 -10.45 40.53 87.20
CA HIS A 371 -11.18 41.64 87.88
C HIS A 371 -12.67 41.86 87.52
N ASP A 372 -13.62 42.23 88.39
CA ASP A 372 -13.77 42.41 89.86
C ASP A 372 -15.26 42.80 90.09
N LYS A 373 -15.92 42.36 91.19
CA LYS A 373 -17.11 42.97 91.89
C LYS A 373 -18.44 43.13 91.10
N SER A 374 -19.66 43.09 91.66
CA SER A 374 -20.22 43.10 93.03
C SER A 374 -21.73 42.78 92.93
N CYS A 375 -22.28 41.98 93.85
CA CYS A 375 -23.71 41.85 94.11
C CYS A 375 -24.01 42.37 95.52
N GLU A 376 -25.01 43.25 95.65
CA GLU A 376 -25.67 43.62 96.91
C GLU A 376 -27.18 43.45 96.73
N THR A 377 -27.81 42.68 97.62
CA THR A 377 -29.25 42.76 97.92
C THR A 377 -29.45 42.48 99.41
N ASP A 378 -29.61 43.56 100.16
CA ASP A 378 -30.15 43.69 101.53
C ASP A 378 -31.66 43.98 101.42
N ASP A 379 -32.57 43.77 102.37
CA ASP A 379 -32.62 43.13 103.68
C ASP A 379 -34.12 43.18 104.10
N LEU A 380 -34.62 42.18 104.83
CA LEU A 380 -35.99 42.10 105.36
C LEU A 380 -35.93 42.12 106.90
N GLY A 381 -36.41 43.20 107.52
CA GLY A 381 -36.69 43.26 108.97
C GLY A 381 -38.13 43.74 109.18
N GLU A 382 -39.04 42.87 109.64
CA GLU A 382 -39.37 42.57 111.05
C GLU A 382 -40.22 43.63 111.79
N SER A 383 -41.48 43.24 112.02
CA SER A 383 -42.27 43.33 113.26
C SER A 383 -42.49 44.68 113.98
N SER A 384 -43.75 44.98 114.33
CA SER A 384 -44.18 45.01 115.75
C SER A 384 -45.66 45.41 115.92
N SER A 385 -46.26 44.75 116.91
CA SER A 385 -47.66 44.74 117.35
C SER A 385 -48.04 45.95 118.22
N PRO A 386 -49.31 46.42 118.21
CA PRO A 386 -49.78 47.49 119.07
C PRO A 386 -50.13 47.00 120.49
N ARG A 387 -49.75 47.76 121.52
CA ARG A 387 -50.26 47.61 122.91
C ARG A 387 -51.42 48.58 123.11
N ALA A 388 -52.63 48.04 123.26
CA ALA A 388 -53.80 48.78 123.75
C ALA A 388 -53.81 48.78 125.28
N HIS A 389 -53.90 49.96 125.90
CA HIS A 389 -54.19 50.11 127.32
C HIS A 389 -55.71 50.14 127.52
N GLU A 390 -56.24 49.05 128.04
CA GLU A 390 -57.65 48.87 128.34
C GLU A 390 -58.03 49.57 129.66
N LYS A 391 -59.11 50.35 129.61
CA LYS A 391 -59.72 51.05 130.75
C LYS A 391 -60.37 49.99 131.65
N ARG A 392 -60.03 49.97 132.94
CA ARG A 392 -60.64 49.08 133.95
C ARG A 392 -62.09 49.49 134.22
N ALA A 393 -63.03 48.94 133.45
CA ALA A 393 -64.45 48.93 133.77
C ALA A 393 -64.70 47.93 134.93
N LEU A 394 -65.68 48.24 135.80
CA LEU A 394 -66.09 47.37 136.90
C LEU A 394 -66.54 46.00 136.35
N SER A 395 -66.11 44.92 136.99
CA SER A 395 -66.41 43.57 136.51
C SER A 395 -67.91 43.25 136.68
N PRO A 396 -68.52 42.45 135.78
CA PRO A 396 -69.91 42.01 135.92
C PRO A 396 -70.20 41.38 137.29
N THR A 397 -69.21 40.72 137.88
CA THR A 397 -69.25 40.16 139.23
C THR A 397 -69.40 41.22 140.34
N GLU A 398 -68.77 42.39 140.19
CA GLU A 398 -68.87 43.51 141.14
C GLU A 398 -70.26 44.18 141.05
N VAL A 399 -70.83 44.31 139.84
CA VAL A 399 -72.18 44.86 139.61
C VAL A 399 -73.27 43.95 140.20
N VAL A 400 -73.15 42.63 140.02
CA VAL A 400 -74.07 41.64 140.62
C VAL A 400 -74.00 41.67 142.15
N SER A 401 -72.82 41.87 142.74
CA SER A 401 -72.65 42.00 144.19
C SER A 401 -73.31 43.26 144.75
N LEU A 402 -73.23 44.37 144.01
CA LEU A 402 -73.83 45.65 144.39
C LEU A 402 -75.37 45.59 144.32
N LYS A 403 -75.93 44.95 143.27
CA LYS A 403 -77.38 44.72 143.10
C LYS A 403 -77.97 43.90 144.25
N LYS A 404 -77.25 42.85 144.68
CA LYS A 404 -77.62 42.06 145.85
C LYS A 404 -77.64 42.89 147.14
N SER A 405 -76.60 43.71 147.37
CA SER A 405 -76.55 44.60 148.55
C SER A 405 -77.61 45.71 148.55
N MET A 406 -78.03 46.22 147.38
CA MET A 406 -79.12 47.18 147.27
C MET A 406 -80.50 46.54 147.51
N SER A 407 -80.71 45.32 147.02
CA SER A 407 -81.94 44.56 147.26
C SER A 407 -82.12 44.21 148.75
N GLU A 408 -81.03 43.89 149.43
CA GLU A 408 -81.00 43.68 150.89
C GLU A 408 -81.30 44.99 151.66
N LEU A 409 -80.85 46.14 151.17
CA LEU A 409 -81.13 47.46 151.75
C LEU A 409 -82.60 47.89 151.56
N ARG A 410 -83.22 47.58 150.40
CA ARG A 410 -84.64 47.85 150.11
C ARG A 410 -85.60 47.16 151.09
N ASN A 411 -85.21 45.99 151.60
CA ASN A 411 -86.02 45.14 152.49
C ASN A 411 -85.77 45.38 153.99
N ALA A 412 -84.91 46.33 154.37
CA ALA A 412 -84.61 46.61 155.77
C ALA A 412 -85.73 47.44 156.46
N ILE A 413 -86.25 46.92 157.58
CA ILE A 413 -87.47 47.39 158.29
C ILE A 413 -87.36 48.82 158.86
N ASN A 414 -86.16 49.43 158.87
CA ASN A 414 -85.90 50.75 159.47
C ASN A 414 -85.77 51.91 158.47
N LEU A 415 -86.00 51.70 157.18
CA LEU A 415 -85.92 52.76 156.15
C LEU A 415 -87.31 53.35 155.85
N ARG A 416 -87.39 54.69 155.72
CA ARG A 416 -88.65 55.38 155.39
C ARG A 416 -89.03 55.06 153.93
N LEU A 417 -90.33 54.88 153.65
CA LEU A 417 -90.90 54.55 152.32
C LEU A 417 -90.29 55.32 151.12
N ALA A 418 -89.94 56.60 151.31
CA ALA A 418 -89.28 57.40 150.28
C ALA A 418 -87.89 56.88 149.87
N GLN A 419 -87.13 56.29 150.80
CA GLN A 419 -85.80 55.74 150.56
C GLN A 419 -85.86 54.40 149.81
N CYS A 420 -86.85 53.57 150.10
CA CYS A 420 -87.10 52.33 149.35
C CYS A 420 -87.48 52.61 147.88
N HIS A 421 -88.17 53.73 147.60
CA HIS A 421 -88.51 54.13 146.23
C HIS A 421 -87.28 54.58 145.42
N VAL A 422 -86.36 55.33 146.03
CA VAL A 422 -85.11 55.75 145.39
C VAL A 422 -84.21 54.54 145.07
N ILE A 423 -84.16 53.54 145.95
CA ILE A 423 -83.42 52.30 145.69
C ILE A 423 -84.05 51.53 144.52
N GLY A 424 -85.38 51.45 144.45
CA GLY A 424 -86.07 50.82 143.31
C GLY A 424 -85.79 51.52 141.98
N GLN A 425 -85.81 52.86 141.94
CA GLN A 425 -85.46 53.62 140.73
C GLN A 425 -83.99 53.40 140.33
N ALA A 426 -83.08 53.24 141.30
CA ALA A 426 -81.68 52.93 141.02
C ALA A 426 -81.50 51.48 140.50
N GLU A 427 -82.27 50.51 140.99
CA GLU A 427 -82.27 49.13 140.45
C GLU A 427 -82.77 49.10 139.00
N ASP A 428 -83.86 49.80 138.70
CA ASP A 428 -84.42 49.89 137.35
C ASP A 428 -83.45 50.60 136.39
N TYR A 429 -82.82 51.69 136.82
CA TYR A 429 -81.79 52.40 136.03
C TYR A 429 -80.54 51.54 135.78
N ILE A 430 -80.13 50.72 136.74
CA ILE A 430 -79.04 49.74 136.53
C ILE A 430 -79.47 48.70 135.49
N GLY A 431 -80.72 48.21 135.54
CA GLY A 431 -81.26 47.29 134.54
C GLY A 431 -81.24 47.87 133.12
N ASP A 432 -81.71 49.11 132.96
CA ASP A 432 -81.70 49.80 131.67
C ASP A 432 -80.27 49.98 131.12
N LEU A 433 -79.30 50.29 131.99
CA LEU A 433 -77.87 50.39 131.61
C LEU A 433 -77.26 49.03 131.23
N GLU A 434 -77.66 47.94 131.87
CA GLU A 434 -77.20 46.58 131.54
C GLU A 434 -77.71 46.17 130.14
N ASP A 435 -78.97 46.43 129.82
CA ASP A 435 -79.56 46.16 128.50
C ASP A 435 -78.93 47.04 127.41
N GLN A 436 -78.65 48.31 127.72
CA GLN A 436 -77.93 49.20 126.80
C GLN A 436 -76.49 48.71 126.55
N LEU A 437 -75.80 48.23 127.59
CA LEU A 437 -74.46 47.67 127.48
C LEU A 437 -74.45 46.37 126.67
N PHE A 438 -75.45 45.50 126.86
CA PHE A 438 -75.57 44.25 126.10
C PHE A 438 -75.83 44.52 124.61
N SER A 439 -76.75 45.44 124.29
CA SER A 439 -77.02 45.88 122.92
C SER A 439 -75.78 46.49 122.26
N THR A 440 -75.07 47.36 122.99
CA THR A 440 -73.83 48.00 122.50
C THR A 440 -72.72 46.97 122.27
N ASN A 441 -72.57 45.99 123.15
CA ASN A 441 -71.59 44.92 123.00
C ASN A 441 -71.92 43.99 121.82
N LEU A 442 -73.20 43.73 121.56
CA LEU A 442 -73.62 42.92 120.41
C LEU A 442 -73.30 43.64 119.10
N VAL A 443 -73.62 44.94 119.01
CA VAL A 443 -73.28 45.79 117.85
C VAL A 443 -71.76 45.86 117.65
N HIS A 444 -70.97 46.10 118.71
CA HIS A 444 -69.51 46.10 118.61
C HIS A 444 -68.94 44.73 118.19
N ARG A 445 -69.58 43.63 118.57
CA ARG A 445 -69.16 42.29 118.15
C ARG A 445 -69.42 42.03 116.66
N GLU A 446 -70.55 42.53 116.14
CA GLU A 446 -70.83 42.48 114.70
C GLU A 446 -69.90 43.43 113.91
N GLU A 447 -69.67 44.65 114.40
CA GLU A 447 -68.75 45.60 113.77
C GLU A 447 -67.32 45.07 113.73
N THR A 448 -66.85 44.43 114.81
CA THR A 448 -65.52 43.81 114.85
C THR A 448 -65.41 42.61 113.91
N HIS A 449 -66.44 41.76 113.81
CA HIS A 449 -66.44 40.66 112.84
C HIS A 449 -66.44 41.16 111.39
N GLN A 450 -67.21 42.20 111.07
CA GLN A 450 -67.20 42.82 109.75
C GLN A 450 -65.84 43.45 109.41
N LEU A 451 -65.19 44.09 110.38
CA LEU A 451 -63.84 44.62 110.21
C LEU A 451 -62.80 43.50 110.02
N GLU A 452 -62.90 42.40 110.76
CA GLU A 452 -62.02 41.23 110.59
C GLU A 452 -62.18 40.59 109.20
N GLU A 453 -63.40 40.43 108.70
CA GLU A 453 -63.64 39.96 107.33
C GLU A 453 -63.10 40.93 106.28
N ARG A 454 -63.28 42.25 106.49
CA ARG A 454 -62.73 43.28 105.61
C ARG A 454 -61.20 43.26 105.59
N VAL A 455 -60.56 43.02 106.73
CA VAL A 455 -59.11 42.89 106.85
C VAL A 455 -58.61 41.63 106.13
N LYS A 456 -59.27 40.48 106.31
CA LYS A 456 -58.93 39.25 105.57
C LYS A 456 -59.08 39.42 104.06
N GLU A 457 -60.15 40.05 103.60
CA GLU A 457 -60.37 40.31 102.18
C GLU A 457 -59.30 41.24 101.60
N LEU A 458 -58.95 42.32 102.30
CA LEU A 458 -57.86 43.21 101.88
C LEU A 458 -56.49 42.50 101.89
N GLN A 459 -56.22 41.63 102.86
CA GLN A 459 -55.01 40.80 102.88
C GLN A 459 -54.94 39.89 101.66
N ASN A 460 -56.05 39.21 101.31
CA ASN A 460 -56.12 38.36 100.11
C ASN A 460 -55.90 39.17 98.82
N GLN A 461 -56.50 40.35 98.69
CA GLN A 461 -56.32 41.21 97.52
C GLN A 461 -54.87 41.71 97.37
N ILE A 462 -54.22 42.01 98.50
CA ILE A 462 -52.80 42.40 98.51
C ILE A 462 -51.93 41.21 98.07
N GLU A 463 -52.16 40.02 98.61
CA GLU A 463 -51.41 38.80 98.26
C GLU A 463 -51.61 38.42 96.78
N GLU A 464 -52.85 38.52 96.27
CA GLU A 464 -53.15 38.28 94.86
C GLU A 464 -52.48 39.33 93.95
N SER A 465 -52.44 40.60 94.36
CA SER A 465 -51.73 41.68 93.64
C SER A 465 -50.21 41.42 93.61
N TYR A 466 -49.61 41.02 94.72
CA TYR A 466 -48.19 40.65 94.78
C TYR A 466 -47.88 39.42 93.92
N SER A 467 -48.74 38.41 93.93
CA SER A 467 -48.62 37.23 93.06
C SER A 467 -48.70 37.59 91.57
N LYS A 468 -49.66 38.44 91.18
CA LYS A 468 -49.77 38.97 89.81
C LYS A 468 -48.54 39.80 89.41
N GLN A 469 -48.03 40.65 90.31
CA GLN A 469 -46.82 41.45 90.07
C GLN A 469 -45.58 40.56 89.91
N ARG A 470 -45.44 39.52 90.73
CA ARG A 470 -44.35 38.55 90.63
C ARG A 470 -44.39 37.82 89.29
N ARG A 471 -45.54 37.29 88.89
CA ARG A 471 -45.73 36.63 87.60
C ARG A 471 -45.47 37.56 86.41
N LYS A 472 -45.85 38.84 86.52
CA LYS A 472 -45.53 39.86 85.50
C LYS A 472 -44.03 40.06 85.34
N LYS A 473 -43.26 40.10 86.44
CA LYS A 473 -41.79 40.22 86.39
C LYS A 473 -41.14 38.97 85.79
N GLU A 474 -41.60 37.79 86.16
CA GLU A 474 -41.12 36.51 85.60
C GLU A 474 -41.36 36.45 84.09
N LEU A 475 -42.57 36.78 83.62
CA LEU A 475 -42.88 36.85 82.19
C LEU A 475 -42.06 37.92 81.46
N GLN A 476 -41.74 39.03 82.12
CA GLN A 476 -40.90 40.07 81.52
C GLN A 476 -39.46 39.57 81.30
N VAL A 477 -38.89 38.84 82.27
CA VAL A 477 -37.58 38.20 82.12
C VAL A 477 -37.59 37.17 80.99
N GLU A 478 -38.64 36.34 80.91
CA GLU A 478 -38.79 35.34 79.84
C GLU A 478 -38.88 36.01 78.45
N VAL A 479 -39.62 37.11 78.32
CA VAL A 479 -39.69 37.89 77.08
C VAL A 479 -38.33 38.50 76.71
N GLU A 480 -37.58 39.02 77.68
CA GLU A 480 -36.24 39.54 77.45
C GLU A 480 -35.26 38.44 77.04
N GLU A 481 -35.34 37.25 77.63
CA GLU A 481 -34.54 36.08 77.26
C GLU A 481 -34.90 35.58 75.84
N LEU A 482 -36.18 35.51 75.49
CA LEU A 482 -36.63 35.15 74.15
C LEU A 482 -36.18 36.18 73.10
N ARG A 483 -36.21 37.48 73.42
CA ARG A 483 -35.66 38.53 72.55
C ARG A 483 -34.16 38.35 72.34
N LYS A 484 -33.41 38.02 73.39
CA LYS A 484 -31.97 37.72 73.30
C LYS A 484 -31.72 36.50 72.39
N LYS A 485 -32.45 35.40 72.60
CA LYS A 485 -32.35 34.21 71.74
C LYS A 485 -32.69 34.53 70.27
N LEU A 486 -33.68 35.39 70.02
CA LEU A 486 -34.01 35.83 68.67
C LEU A 486 -32.82 36.56 68.01
N THR A 487 -32.17 37.47 68.74
CA THR A 487 -30.99 38.18 68.23
C THR A 487 -29.81 37.25 67.97
N GLU A 488 -29.61 36.22 68.82
CA GLU A 488 -28.58 35.19 68.63
C GLU A 488 -28.87 34.30 67.41
N ILE A 489 -30.14 33.98 67.15
CA ILE A 489 -30.55 33.26 65.94
C ILE A 489 -30.31 34.12 64.70
N ASP A 490 -30.62 35.41 64.74
CA ASP A 490 -30.40 36.32 63.61
C ASP A 490 -28.91 36.50 63.30
N THR A 491 -28.04 36.59 64.32
CA THR A 491 -26.58 36.62 64.09
C THR A 491 -26.05 35.31 63.53
N ALA A 492 -26.50 34.16 64.06
CA ALA A 492 -26.12 32.85 63.53
C ALA A 492 -26.58 32.68 62.07
N LYS A 493 -27.79 33.12 61.73
CA LYS A 493 -28.32 33.11 60.36
C LYS A 493 -27.50 33.97 59.41
N ASN A 494 -27.07 35.15 59.86
CA ASN A 494 -26.22 36.03 59.05
C ASN A 494 -24.85 35.39 58.80
N ASN A 495 -24.22 34.81 59.83
CA ASN A 495 -22.94 34.10 59.70
C ASN A 495 -23.06 32.93 58.72
N LEU A 496 -24.10 32.10 58.85
CA LEU A 496 -24.33 30.96 57.96
C LEU A 496 -24.60 31.41 56.51
N SER A 497 -25.25 32.56 56.33
CA SER A 497 -25.44 33.15 55.00
C SER A 497 -24.14 33.65 54.38
N GLU A 498 -23.21 34.18 55.19
CA GLU A 498 -21.88 34.57 54.73
C GLU A 498 -21.03 33.35 54.38
N GLU A 499 -21.05 32.29 55.19
CA GLU A 499 -20.39 31.01 54.90
C GLU A 499 -20.94 30.38 53.61
N LEU A 500 -22.25 30.41 53.40
CA LEU A 500 -22.84 29.93 52.15
C LEU A 500 -22.35 30.75 50.94
N ARG A 501 -22.16 32.06 51.11
CA ARG A 501 -21.64 32.94 50.06
C ARG A 501 -20.15 32.72 49.80
N THR A 502 -19.33 32.46 50.83
CA THR A 502 -17.90 32.17 50.65
C THR A 502 -17.70 30.80 50.01
N THR A 503 -18.37 29.76 50.51
CA THR A 503 -18.34 28.41 49.92
C THR A 503 -18.85 28.40 48.48
N SER A 504 -19.90 29.16 48.15
CA SER A 504 -20.37 29.31 46.76
C SER A 504 -19.32 29.96 45.84
N LYS A 505 -18.57 30.95 46.34
CA LYS A 505 -17.46 31.56 45.58
C LYS A 505 -16.32 30.57 45.37
N GLU A 506 -15.96 29.80 46.39
CA GLU A 506 -14.91 28.77 46.31
C GLU A 506 -15.30 27.66 45.34
N LEU A 507 -16.54 27.19 45.39
CA LEU A 507 -17.07 26.22 44.44
C LEU A 507 -16.99 26.74 43.00
N THR A 508 -17.27 28.03 42.79
CA THR A 508 -17.13 28.66 41.46
C THR A 508 -15.67 28.72 41.01
N LYS A 509 -14.72 29.01 41.91
CA LYS A 509 -13.28 28.97 41.60
C LYS A 509 -12.83 27.57 41.21
N VAL A 510 -13.20 26.55 41.99
CA VAL A 510 -12.89 25.14 41.70
C VAL A 510 -13.48 24.72 40.35
N LYS A 511 -14.72 25.13 40.05
CA LYS A 511 -15.34 24.88 38.74
C LYS A 511 -14.54 25.48 37.60
N CYS A 512 -14.09 26.74 37.72
CA CYS A 512 -13.25 27.37 36.70
C CYS A 512 -11.88 26.68 36.54
N GLN A 513 -11.27 26.23 37.65
CA GLN A 513 -10.02 25.48 37.63
C GLN A 513 -10.18 24.14 36.93
N LEU A 514 -11.23 23.38 37.24
CA LEU A 514 -11.55 22.12 36.56
C LEU A 514 -11.72 22.32 35.05
N GLN A 515 -12.42 23.37 34.62
CA GLN A 515 -12.56 23.70 33.20
C GLN A 515 -11.22 24.03 32.54
N SER A 516 -10.33 24.73 33.24
CA SER A 516 -8.97 25.00 32.74
C SER A 516 -8.18 23.70 32.57
N ASN A 517 -8.23 22.83 33.58
CA ASN A 517 -7.55 21.54 33.59
C ASN A 517 -8.09 20.61 32.51
N ASP A 518 -9.40 20.59 32.26
CA ASP A 518 -10.01 19.82 31.17
C ASP A 518 -9.47 20.25 29.80
N VAL A 519 -9.27 21.56 29.59
CA VAL A 519 -8.71 22.09 28.36
C VAL A 519 -7.22 21.75 28.23
N GLU A 520 -6.46 21.77 29.33
CA GLU A 520 -5.05 21.33 29.34
C GLU A 520 -4.91 19.83 29.04
N LEU A 521 -5.73 19.00 29.67
CA LEU A 521 -5.78 17.56 29.43
C LEU A 521 -6.11 17.25 27.96
N GLU A 522 -7.01 18.01 27.34
CA GLU A 522 -7.34 17.86 25.92
C GLU A 522 -6.17 18.26 25.01
N ARG A 523 -5.37 19.27 25.39
CA ARG A 523 -4.13 19.62 24.67
C ARG A 523 -3.08 18.53 24.80
N GLU A 524 -2.90 17.97 26.01
CA GLU A 524 -1.97 16.86 26.24
C GLU A 524 -2.36 15.61 25.45
N LYS A 525 -3.66 15.24 25.41
CA LYS A 525 -4.15 14.15 24.56
C LYS A 525 -3.79 14.35 23.10
N LYS A 526 -4.01 15.55 22.55
CA LYS A 526 -3.64 15.86 21.16
C LYS A 526 -2.13 15.78 20.92
N LEU A 527 -1.32 16.21 21.90
CA LEU A 527 0.13 16.09 21.81
C LEU A 527 0.56 14.61 21.84
N ALA A 528 -0.01 13.81 22.72
CA ALA A 528 0.25 12.37 22.81
C ALA A 528 -0.17 11.63 21.53
N GLU A 529 -1.33 11.96 20.95
CA GLU A 529 -1.78 11.42 19.67
C GLU A 529 -0.83 11.80 18.52
N SER A 530 -0.36 13.05 18.49
CA SER A 530 0.62 13.52 17.51
C SER A 530 1.96 12.78 17.62
N LEU A 531 2.48 12.62 18.85
CA LEU A 531 3.71 11.86 19.11
C LEU A 531 3.55 10.40 18.74
N ASN A 532 2.41 9.78 19.06
CA ASN A 532 2.15 8.40 18.70
C ASN A 532 2.10 8.21 17.17
N LYS A 533 1.51 9.17 16.44
CA LYS A 533 1.52 9.17 14.98
C LYS A 533 2.94 9.32 14.41
N GLN A 534 3.77 10.18 15.01
CA GLN A 534 5.18 10.31 14.62
C GLN A 534 5.96 9.01 14.87
N LEU A 535 5.74 8.36 16.02
CA LEU A 535 6.35 7.07 16.34
C LEU A 535 5.94 5.99 15.35
N GLN A 536 4.65 5.93 14.98
CA GLN A 536 4.15 4.98 14.01
C GLN A 536 4.79 5.19 12.62
N ASN A 537 4.89 6.45 12.16
CA ASN A 537 5.58 6.77 10.91
C ASN A 537 7.07 6.38 10.95
N LEU A 538 7.75 6.56 12.08
CA LEU A 538 9.14 6.16 12.26
C LEU A 538 9.30 4.64 12.17
N VAL A 539 8.40 3.87 12.79
CA VAL A 539 8.40 2.40 12.72
C VAL A 539 8.14 1.91 11.29
N GLU A 540 7.18 2.53 10.58
CA GLU A 540 6.90 2.21 9.17
C GLU A 540 8.12 2.53 8.28
N SER A 541 8.76 3.69 8.48
CA SER A 541 9.99 4.06 7.75
C SER A 541 11.13 3.07 8.01
N HIS A 542 11.34 2.67 9.26
CA HIS A 542 12.36 1.68 9.62
C HIS A 542 12.06 0.31 9.01
N HIS A 543 10.79 -0.10 8.92
CA HIS A 543 10.43 -1.35 8.25
C HIS A 543 10.75 -1.30 6.75
N LEU A 544 10.44 -0.19 6.08
CA LEU A 544 10.78 0.01 4.67
C LEU A 544 12.29 0.01 4.43
N GLU A 545 13.06 0.61 5.34
CA GLU A 545 14.52 0.63 5.29
C GLU A 545 15.13 -0.76 5.55
N LYS A 546 14.55 -1.54 6.45
CA LYS A 546 14.94 -2.94 6.68
C LYS A 546 14.69 -3.81 5.44
N ASP A 547 13.56 -3.62 4.79
CA ASP A 547 13.20 -4.36 3.58
C ASP A 547 14.08 -3.96 2.39
N SER A 548 14.45 -2.69 2.28
CA SER A 548 15.41 -2.25 1.25
C SER A 548 16.81 -2.81 1.53
N PHE A 549 17.26 -2.81 2.79
CA PHE A 549 18.53 -3.43 3.19
C PHE A 549 18.57 -4.92 2.84
N SER A 550 17.49 -5.64 3.11
CA SER A 550 17.38 -7.08 2.80
C SER A 550 17.51 -7.34 1.29
N ARG A 551 16.89 -6.50 0.44
CA ARG A 551 17.03 -6.61 -1.02
C ARG A 551 18.45 -6.33 -1.49
N VAL A 552 19.10 -5.30 -0.93
CA VAL A 552 20.50 -4.97 -1.24
C VAL A 552 21.43 -6.11 -0.83
N GLU A 553 21.18 -6.75 0.31
CA GLU A 553 21.92 -7.92 0.76
C GLU A 553 21.75 -9.12 -0.19
N GLU A 554 20.52 -9.39 -0.66
CA GLU A 554 20.25 -10.40 -1.67
C GLU A 554 20.96 -10.12 -3.01
N GLU A 555 20.93 -8.87 -3.49
CA GLU A 555 21.65 -8.48 -4.71
C GLU A 555 23.16 -8.59 -4.56
N LEU A 556 23.70 -8.24 -3.39
CA LEU A 556 25.11 -8.40 -3.08
C LEU A 556 25.51 -9.89 -3.10
N ASN A 557 24.66 -10.77 -2.55
CA ASN A 557 24.91 -12.21 -2.57
C ASN A 557 24.85 -12.78 -3.99
N LYS A 558 23.85 -12.39 -4.81
CA LYS A 558 23.78 -12.76 -6.23
C LYS A 558 25.02 -12.29 -6.99
N THR A 559 25.48 -11.07 -6.73
CA THR A 559 26.68 -10.52 -7.37
C THR A 559 27.93 -11.30 -6.96
N LYS A 560 28.05 -11.70 -5.68
CA LYS A 560 29.13 -12.58 -5.21
C LYS A 560 29.10 -13.96 -5.89
N GLU A 561 27.93 -14.55 -6.05
CA GLU A 561 27.77 -15.84 -6.75
C GLU A 561 28.18 -15.74 -8.23
N LEU A 562 27.75 -14.69 -8.92
CA LEU A 562 28.16 -14.41 -10.31
C LEU A 562 29.66 -14.16 -10.42
N TYR A 563 30.24 -13.40 -9.49
CA TYR A 563 31.69 -13.18 -9.45
C TYR A 563 32.45 -14.50 -9.26
N ASN A 564 32.02 -15.35 -8.33
CA ASN A 564 32.63 -16.65 -8.09
C ASN A 564 32.51 -17.56 -9.31
N SER A 565 31.33 -17.59 -9.95
CA SER A 565 31.08 -18.37 -11.17
C SER A 565 31.98 -17.91 -12.32
N SER A 566 32.09 -16.60 -12.52
CA SER A 566 32.97 -15.98 -13.51
C SER A 566 34.44 -16.29 -13.22
N LYS A 567 34.86 -16.21 -11.96
CA LYS A 567 36.22 -16.57 -11.54
C LYS A 567 36.56 -18.03 -11.90
N THR A 568 35.67 -18.98 -11.59
CA THR A 568 35.87 -20.39 -12.01
C THR A 568 35.91 -20.56 -13.52
N ALA A 569 35.08 -19.83 -14.28
CA ALA A 569 35.10 -19.88 -15.73
C ALA A 569 36.42 -19.34 -16.32
N VAL A 570 36.94 -18.25 -15.76
CA VAL A 570 38.26 -17.69 -16.14
C VAL A 570 39.38 -18.69 -15.83
N GLU A 571 39.38 -19.31 -14.64
CA GLU A 571 40.36 -20.34 -14.28
C GLU A 571 40.31 -21.55 -15.23
N GLN A 572 39.12 -21.91 -15.72
CA GLN A 572 38.96 -22.98 -16.72
C GLN A 572 39.48 -22.56 -18.11
N LEU A 573 39.11 -21.37 -18.58
CA LEU A 573 39.60 -20.83 -19.86
C LEU A 573 41.12 -20.66 -19.85
N GLU A 574 41.72 -20.32 -18.71
CA GLU A 574 43.17 -20.21 -18.57
C GLU A 574 43.85 -21.59 -18.69
N LYS A 575 43.25 -22.65 -18.14
CA LYS A 575 43.71 -24.04 -18.35
C LYS A 575 43.62 -24.44 -19.83
N GLU A 576 42.48 -24.19 -20.47
CA GLU A 576 42.28 -24.50 -21.89
C GLU A 576 43.26 -23.72 -22.79
N ARG A 577 43.49 -22.44 -22.51
CA ARG A 577 44.50 -21.61 -23.19
C ARG A 577 45.89 -22.20 -23.03
N ASN A 578 46.25 -22.65 -21.82
CA ASN A 578 47.54 -23.29 -21.55
C ASN A 578 47.70 -24.60 -22.32
N GLU A 579 46.66 -25.42 -22.40
CA GLU A 579 46.67 -26.65 -23.18
C GLU A 579 46.77 -26.40 -24.68
N LEU A 580 46.01 -25.44 -25.20
CA LEU A 580 46.08 -25.01 -26.60
C LEU A 580 47.46 -24.45 -26.95
N SER A 581 48.05 -23.63 -26.07
CA SER A 581 49.40 -23.11 -26.25
C SER A 581 50.43 -24.23 -26.35
N LYS A 582 50.35 -25.24 -25.47
CA LYS A 582 51.21 -26.43 -25.53
C LYS A 582 51.04 -27.21 -26.83
N LYS A 583 49.79 -27.42 -27.27
CA LYS A 583 49.50 -28.08 -28.56
C LYS A 583 50.04 -27.28 -29.74
N PHE A 584 49.92 -25.96 -29.71
CA PHE A 584 50.45 -25.08 -30.73
C PHE A 584 51.98 -25.14 -30.78
N GLU A 585 52.67 -25.07 -29.64
CA GLU A 585 54.12 -25.24 -29.56
C GLU A 585 54.56 -26.61 -30.10
N GLN A 586 53.83 -27.68 -29.75
CA GLN A 586 54.10 -29.02 -30.24
C GLN A 586 53.93 -29.12 -31.77
N LEU A 587 52.79 -28.65 -32.30
CA LEU A 587 52.52 -28.61 -33.75
C LEU A 587 53.55 -27.75 -34.49
N SER A 588 53.95 -26.62 -33.92
CA SER A 588 54.95 -25.73 -34.50
C SER A 588 56.33 -26.41 -34.55
N SER A 589 56.70 -27.16 -33.49
CA SER A 589 57.90 -27.99 -33.48
C SER A 589 57.83 -29.13 -34.50
N GLU A 590 56.69 -29.81 -34.62
CA GLU A 590 56.47 -30.85 -35.63
C GLU A 590 56.51 -30.28 -37.05
N TYR A 591 55.97 -29.08 -37.27
CA TYR A 591 56.02 -28.38 -38.55
C TYR A 591 57.45 -27.99 -38.94
N GLU A 592 58.25 -27.45 -38.01
CA GLU A 592 59.66 -27.14 -38.31
C GLU A 592 60.47 -28.41 -38.58
N LYS A 593 60.23 -29.51 -37.85
CA LYS A 593 60.83 -30.82 -38.17
C LYS A 593 60.42 -31.31 -39.56
N LEU A 594 59.14 -31.22 -39.91
CA LEU A 594 58.63 -31.61 -41.23
C LEU A 594 59.25 -30.75 -42.34
N LYS A 595 59.45 -29.46 -42.07
CA LYS A 595 60.08 -28.50 -42.97
C LYS A 595 61.57 -28.77 -43.15
N GLU A 596 62.28 -29.23 -42.12
CA GLU A 596 63.66 -29.72 -42.22
C GLU A 596 63.76 -31.08 -42.94
N ASP A 597 62.82 -31.99 -42.69
CA ASP A 597 62.74 -33.31 -43.35
C ASP A 597 62.34 -33.20 -44.83
N GLN A 598 61.59 -32.16 -45.19
CA GLN A 598 61.43 -31.74 -46.59
C GLN A 598 62.75 -31.14 -47.11
N ARG A 599 63.65 -32.01 -47.60
CA ARG A 599 64.61 -31.61 -48.65
C ARG A 599 63.88 -30.78 -49.72
N PRO A 600 64.53 -29.75 -50.34
CA PRO A 600 63.91 -28.95 -51.38
C PRO A 600 63.16 -29.86 -52.36
N SER A 601 61.85 -29.70 -52.39
CA SER A 601 60.94 -30.62 -53.06
C SER A 601 61.28 -30.64 -54.55
N ILE A 602 61.85 -31.75 -55.04
CA ILE A 602 61.63 -32.18 -56.41
C ILE A 602 60.14 -32.52 -56.45
N ARG A 603 59.35 -31.57 -56.93
CA ARG A 603 57.95 -31.32 -56.61
C ARG A 603 56.99 -32.30 -57.28
N THR A 604 57.49 -33.11 -58.22
CA THR A 604 56.74 -34.22 -58.82
C THR A 604 57.70 -35.29 -59.39
N GLU A 605 57.22 -36.52 -59.58
CA GLU A 605 57.89 -37.55 -60.41
C GLU A 605 58.27 -37.01 -61.80
N LEU A 606 57.52 -36.02 -62.29
CA LEU A 606 57.80 -35.30 -63.53
C LEU A 606 59.09 -34.47 -63.44
N GLU A 607 59.32 -33.77 -62.33
CA GLU A 607 60.56 -33.02 -62.10
C GLU A 607 61.75 -33.95 -61.87
N ARG A 608 61.55 -35.09 -61.20
CA ARG A 608 62.59 -36.13 -61.07
C ARG A 608 62.98 -36.67 -62.43
N ARG A 609 62.00 -36.98 -63.28
CA ARG A 609 62.24 -37.41 -64.66
C ARG A 609 62.85 -36.30 -65.50
N TYR A 610 62.46 -35.06 -65.29
CA TYR A 610 63.03 -33.91 -66.01
C TYR A 610 64.52 -33.75 -65.67
N GLU A 611 64.88 -33.82 -64.39
CA GLU A 611 66.28 -33.72 -63.98
C GLU A 611 67.10 -34.97 -64.38
N GLU A 612 66.48 -36.15 -64.40
CA GLU A 612 67.10 -37.38 -64.92
C GLU A 612 67.33 -37.30 -66.44
N ILE A 613 66.36 -36.78 -67.20
CA ILE A 613 66.49 -36.53 -68.65
C ILE A 613 67.57 -35.50 -68.90
N ARG A 614 67.59 -34.41 -68.13
CA ARG A 614 68.60 -33.35 -68.23
C ARG A 614 70.00 -33.87 -67.93
N TYR A 615 70.14 -34.72 -66.92
CA TYR A 615 71.40 -35.39 -66.60
C TYR A 615 71.84 -36.31 -67.74
N ARG A 616 70.95 -37.18 -68.23
CA ARG A 616 71.24 -38.08 -69.35
C ARG A 616 71.61 -37.34 -70.63
N LEU A 617 70.94 -36.21 -70.90
CA LEU A 617 71.25 -35.35 -72.03
C LEU A 617 72.64 -34.73 -71.90
N ASN A 618 73.00 -34.21 -70.71
CA ASN A 618 74.35 -33.69 -70.48
C ASN A 618 75.43 -34.76 -70.67
N THR A 619 75.22 -35.97 -70.12
CA THR A 619 76.17 -37.08 -70.34
C THR A 619 76.28 -37.48 -71.81
N ALA A 620 75.18 -37.44 -72.57
CA ALA A 620 75.20 -37.71 -74.00
C ALA A 620 75.94 -36.62 -74.78
N LEU A 621 75.75 -35.34 -74.42
CA LEU A 621 76.45 -34.21 -75.02
C LEU A 621 77.96 -34.25 -74.72
N GLU A 622 78.35 -34.61 -73.50
CA GLU A 622 79.76 -34.83 -73.14
C GLU A 622 80.37 -35.95 -73.99
N LYS A 623 79.67 -37.08 -74.16
CA LYS A 623 80.13 -38.17 -75.03
C LYS A 623 80.22 -37.77 -76.50
N ILE A 624 79.28 -36.97 -77.00
CA ILE A 624 79.36 -36.43 -78.36
C ILE A 624 80.60 -35.56 -78.50
N HIS A 625 80.88 -34.71 -77.52
CA HIS A 625 82.09 -33.89 -77.53
C HIS A 625 83.38 -34.73 -77.49
N GLU A 626 83.40 -35.80 -76.69
CA GLU A 626 84.49 -36.78 -76.70
C GLU A 626 84.67 -37.43 -78.07
N TYR A 627 83.59 -37.86 -78.73
CA TYR A 627 83.65 -38.41 -80.08
C TYR A 627 84.06 -37.39 -81.13
N GLU A 628 83.65 -36.14 -81.02
CA GLU A 628 84.11 -35.06 -81.88
C GLU A 628 85.62 -34.87 -81.74
N ILE A 629 86.17 -34.89 -80.52
CA ILE A 629 87.62 -34.85 -80.27
C ILE A 629 88.33 -36.05 -80.91
N VAL A 630 87.75 -37.25 -80.81
CA VAL A 630 88.29 -38.48 -81.44
C VAL A 630 88.23 -38.40 -82.96
N ILE A 631 87.16 -37.87 -83.54
CA ILE A 631 87.02 -37.66 -84.99
C ILE A 631 87.99 -36.57 -85.47
N GLU A 632 88.15 -35.48 -84.72
CA GLU A 632 89.07 -34.39 -85.04
C GLU A 632 90.54 -34.86 -84.99
N SER A 633 90.87 -35.76 -84.05
CA SER A 633 92.19 -36.39 -83.96
C SER A 633 92.40 -37.46 -85.03
N ALA A 634 91.37 -38.24 -85.38
CA ALA A 634 91.40 -39.17 -86.50
C ALA A 634 91.53 -38.47 -87.86
N LYS A 635 90.92 -37.29 -88.06
CA LYS A 635 91.10 -36.46 -89.26
C LYS A 635 92.53 -35.92 -89.40
N LYS A 636 93.26 -35.79 -88.29
CA LYS A 636 94.67 -35.34 -88.28
C LYS A 636 95.67 -36.49 -88.46
N ALA A 637 95.24 -37.74 -88.27
CA ALA A 637 96.02 -38.93 -88.55
C ALA A 637 95.60 -39.50 -89.90
N GLU A 638 96.37 -39.24 -90.96
CA GLU A 638 96.22 -39.91 -92.25
C GLU A 638 96.62 -41.38 -92.13
N ASP A 639 95.78 -42.19 -91.45
CA ASP A 639 96.00 -43.62 -91.28
C ASP A 639 94.86 -44.39 -91.95
N SER A 640 95.15 -44.92 -93.13
CA SER A 640 94.19 -45.61 -94.02
C SER A 640 93.59 -46.89 -93.40
N THR A 641 94.19 -47.38 -92.31
CA THR A 641 93.73 -48.57 -91.57
C THR A 641 92.50 -48.28 -90.68
N LEU A 642 92.34 -47.05 -90.17
CA LEU A 642 91.18 -46.66 -89.36
C LEU A 642 89.90 -46.56 -90.22
N SER A 643 90.05 -46.18 -91.49
CA SER A 643 88.95 -46.08 -92.46
C SER A 643 88.26 -47.44 -92.70
N GLU A 644 89.02 -48.52 -92.81
CA GLU A 644 88.46 -49.86 -93.02
C GLU A 644 87.76 -50.44 -91.78
N VAL A 645 88.26 -50.11 -90.58
CA VAL A 645 87.61 -50.51 -89.32
C VAL A 645 86.29 -49.77 -89.13
N LEU A 646 86.29 -48.45 -89.34
CA LEU A 646 85.08 -47.63 -89.29
C LEU A 646 84.06 -48.07 -90.35
N GLN A 647 84.51 -48.49 -91.53
CA GLN A 647 83.63 -49.00 -92.58
C GLN A 647 83.01 -50.35 -92.21
N ARG A 648 83.75 -51.24 -91.52
CA ARG A 648 83.22 -52.48 -90.95
C ARG A 648 82.21 -52.23 -89.83
N ASP A 649 82.50 -51.31 -88.93
CA ASP A 649 81.61 -50.94 -87.82
C ASP A 649 80.33 -50.26 -88.35
N LEU A 650 80.44 -49.47 -89.42
CA LEU A 650 79.29 -48.87 -90.10
C LEU A 650 78.38 -49.93 -90.75
N ILE A 651 78.95 -51.01 -91.29
CA ILE A 651 78.18 -52.15 -91.82
C ILE A 651 77.47 -52.88 -90.67
N GLN A 652 78.17 -53.18 -89.58
CA GLN A 652 77.56 -53.82 -88.40
C GLN A 652 76.44 -52.97 -87.78
N LEU A 653 76.63 -51.64 -87.72
CA LEU A 653 75.59 -50.72 -87.25
C LEU A 653 74.36 -50.69 -88.16
N LYS A 654 74.56 -50.77 -89.49
CA LYS A 654 73.44 -50.89 -90.44
C LYS A 654 72.68 -52.20 -90.27
N GLU A 655 73.38 -53.31 -90.12
CA GLU A 655 72.76 -54.63 -89.87
C GLU A 655 72.00 -54.67 -88.55
N TYR A 656 72.56 -54.08 -87.49
CA TYR A 656 71.90 -53.95 -86.19
C TYR A 656 70.67 -53.04 -86.27
N ASN A 657 70.74 -51.92 -87.01
CA ASN A 657 69.61 -51.03 -87.20
C ASN A 657 68.48 -51.68 -88.01
N GLU A 658 68.81 -52.41 -89.08
CA GLU A 658 67.81 -53.22 -89.79
C GLU A 658 67.16 -54.28 -88.88
N HIS A 659 67.94 -54.89 -87.98
CA HIS A 659 67.40 -55.84 -87.02
C HIS A 659 66.42 -55.17 -86.04
N LEU A 660 66.75 -53.98 -85.54
CA LEU A 660 65.84 -53.18 -84.71
C LEU A 660 64.58 -52.77 -85.48
N GLU A 661 64.70 -52.33 -86.72
CA GLU A 661 63.54 -51.99 -87.57
C GLU A 661 62.62 -53.21 -87.79
N ARG A 662 63.19 -54.40 -88.02
CA ARG A 662 62.40 -55.65 -88.11
C ARG A 662 61.69 -55.96 -86.78
N GLN A 663 62.36 -55.74 -85.64
CA GLN A 663 61.74 -55.93 -84.33
C GLN A 663 60.61 -54.93 -84.06
N PHE A 664 60.82 -53.64 -84.35
CA PHE A 664 59.79 -52.62 -84.20
C PHE A 664 58.60 -52.86 -85.13
N LYS A 665 58.85 -53.30 -86.36
CA LYS A 665 57.77 -53.68 -87.28
C LYS A 665 56.96 -54.84 -86.73
N THR A 666 57.62 -55.88 -86.24
CA THR A 666 56.96 -57.04 -85.62
C THR A 666 56.15 -56.63 -84.38
N GLN A 667 56.71 -55.76 -83.52
CA GLN A 667 56.00 -55.24 -82.36
C GLN A 667 54.79 -54.39 -82.74
N THR A 668 54.91 -53.58 -83.80
CA THR A 668 53.81 -52.77 -84.32
C THR A 668 52.69 -53.67 -84.85
N GLU A 669 53.02 -54.71 -85.61
CA GLU A 669 52.05 -55.70 -86.10
C GLU A 669 51.33 -56.44 -84.95
N ILE A 670 52.06 -56.80 -83.88
CA ILE A 670 51.46 -57.39 -82.66
C ILE A 670 50.51 -56.40 -81.98
N ILE A 671 50.92 -55.14 -81.83
CA ILE A 671 50.10 -54.09 -81.21
C ILE A 671 48.82 -53.86 -82.01
N GLU A 672 48.91 -53.77 -83.35
CA GLU A 672 47.74 -53.63 -84.22
C GLU A 672 46.80 -54.83 -84.08
N THR A 673 47.34 -56.05 -84.07
CA THR A 673 46.54 -57.27 -83.88
C THR A 673 45.83 -57.31 -82.54
N LEU A 674 46.49 -56.85 -81.47
CA LEU A 674 45.90 -56.76 -80.13
C LEU A 674 44.84 -55.65 -80.06
N LYS A 675 45.08 -54.50 -80.70
CA LYS A 675 44.13 -53.40 -80.79
C LYS A 675 42.86 -53.84 -81.52
N ASP A 676 42.98 -54.54 -82.63
CA ASP A 676 41.83 -55.09 -83.36
C ASP A 676 41.03 -56.10 -82.53
N LYS A 677 41.72 -56.96 -81.76
CA LYS A 677 41.05 -57.86 -80.80
C LYS A 677 40.30 -57.08 -79.71
N LEU A 678 40.89 -56.03 -79.18
CA LEU A 678 40.26 -55.20 -78.14
C LEU A 678 39.03 -54.47 -78.68
N ILE A 679 39.10 -53.94 -79.91
CA ILE A 679 37.97 -53.29 -80.59
C ILE A 679 36.83 -54.31 -80.79
N LYS A 680 37.13 -55.51 -81.28
CA LYS A 680 36.13 -56.60 -81.43
C LYS A 680 35.50 -57.02 -80.10
N GLN A 681 36.28 -57.06 -79.01
CA GLN A 681 35.75 -57.35 -77.68
C GLN A 681 34.83 -56.24 -77.18
N LYS A 682 35.21 -54.98 -77.40
CA LYS A 682 34.39 -53.83 -77.01
C LYS A 682 33.06 -53.80 -77.76
N THR A 683 33.06 -54.04 -79.08
CA THR A 683 31.82 -54.08 -79.86
C THR A 683 30.87 -55.20 -79.41
N PHE A 684 31.42 -56.34 -78.99
CA PHE A 684 30.61 -57.41 -78.39
C PHE A 684 30.05 -57.02 -77.01
N ALA A 685 30.87 -56.41 -76.15
CA ALA A 685 30.42 -55.95 -74.83
C ALA A 685 29.29 -54.91 -74.95
N ASP A 686 29.42 -53.96 -75.89
CA ASP A 686 28.38 -52.96 -76.18
C ASP A 686 27.09 -53.63 -76.71
N LEU A 687 27.21 -54.71 -77.50
CA LEU A 687 26.05 -55.51 -77.94
C LEU A 687 25.37 -56.19 -76.74
N ILE A 688 26.12 -56.87 -75.87
CA ILE A 688 25.56 -57.53 -74.68
C ILE A 688 24.87 -56.52 -73.77
N GLN A 689 25.46 -55.33 -73.58
CA GLN A 689 24.84 -54.25 -72.82
C GLN A 689 23.51 -53.81 -73.45
N LYS A 690 23.45 -53.62 -74.78
CA LYS A 690 22.19 -53.31 -75.47
C LYS A 690 21.15 -54.41 -75.30
N LEU A 691 21.54 -55.67 -75.41
CA LEU A 691 20.65 -56.82 -75.27
C LEU A 691 20.15 -57.01 -73.82
N SER A 692 20.95 -56.63 -72.82
CA SER A 692 20.56 -56.73 -71.41
C SER A 692 19.38 -55.84 -71.02
N ILE A 693 19.14 -54.76 -71.78
CA ILE A 693 18.02 -53.84 -71.60
C ILE A 693 16.75 -54.36 -72.31
N GLN A 694 16.89 -55.35 -73.20
CA GLN A 694 15.80 -55.92 -73.97
C GLN A 694 15.05 -56.99 -73.17
N GLY A 695 13.76 -56.78 -72.94
CA GLY A 695 12.93 -57.69 -72.14
C GLY A 695 12.42 -58.94 -72.88
N ASP A 696 12.55 -58.99 -74.20
CA ASP A 696 12.11 -60.12 -75.03
C ASP A 696 13.27 -61.05 -75.37
N ILE A 697 13.21 -62.27 -74.82
CA ILE A 697 14.22 -63.31 -74.97
C ILE A 697 14.40 -63.72 -76.45
N GLN A 698 13.33 -63.72 -77.26
CA GLN A 698 13.43 -64.11 -78.68
C GLN A 698 14.18 -63.05 -79.49
N VAL A 699 14.02 -61.77 -79.15
CA VAL A 699 14.76 -60.70 -79.81
C VAL A 699 16.24 -60.74 -79.42
N VAL A 700 16.53 -61.04 -78.15
CA VAL A 700 17.90 -61.25 -77.67
C VAL A 700 18.58 -62.41 -78.38
N GLU A 701 17.89 -63.55 -78.51
CA GLU A 701 18.39 -64.73 -79.23
C GLU A 701 18.63 -64.46 -80.72
N ASN A 702 17.73 -63.70 -81.37
CA ASN A 702 17.87 -63.35 -82.79
C ASN A 702 19.05 -62.42 -83.06
N GLU A 703 19.28 -61.40 -82.22
CA GLU A 703 20.40 -60.47 -82.38
C GLU A 703 21.74 -61.14 -82.01
N LEU A 704 21.78 -62.04 -81.03
CA LEU A 704 22.96 -62.89 -80.77
C LEU A 704 23.28 -63.82 -81.95
N ASN A 705 22.25 -64.43 -82.56
CA ASN A 705 22.42 -65.26 -83.76
C ASN A 705 22.91 -64.45 -84.97
N LYS A 706 22.47 -63.20 -85.10
CA LYS A 706 22.93 -62.28 -86.15
C LYS A 706 24.38 -61.85 -85.92
N TYR A 707 24.77 -61.58 -84.68
CA TYR A 707 26.17 -61.35 -84.32
C TYR A 707 27.03 -62.58 -84.62
N LEU A 708 26.57 -63.78 -84.26
CA LEU A 708 27.30 -65.03 -84.51
C LEU A 708 27.55 -65.27 -86.01
N LYS A 709 26.63 -64.89 -86.89
CA LYS A 709 26.81 -64.97 -88.35
C LYS A 709 27.79 -63.94 -88.90
N SER A 710 28.07 -62.87 -88.16
CA SER A 710 28.89 -61.73 -88.61
C SER A 710 30.36 -61.81 -88.17
N VAL A 711 30.72 -62.76 -87.31
CA VAL A 711 32.08 -62.88 -86.76
C VAL A 711 32.64 -64.30 -86.94
N ASP A 712 33.97 -64.44 -86.94
CA ASP A 712 34.64 -65.74 -86.97
C ASP A 712 34.29 -66.61 -85.75
N ARG A 713 34.49 -67.93 -85.90
CA ARG A 713 34.06 -68.95 -84.95
C ARG A 713 34.71 -68.82 -83.56
N ASP A 714 35.93 -68.30 -83.49
CA ASP A 714 36.65 -68.12 -82.23
C ASP A 714 36.14 -66.90 -81.45
N THR A 715 35.79 -65.82 -82.14
CA THR A 715 35.20 -64.62 -81.49
C THR A 715 33.72 -64.84 -81.16
N GLY A 716 33.00 -65.64 -81.96
CA GLY A 716 31.58 -65.95 -81.77
C GLY A 716 31.26 -66.96 -80.66
N ARG A 717 32.28 -67.68 -80.13
CA ARG A 717 32.09 -68.76 -79.14
C ARG A 717 31.35 -68.30 -77.86
N LEU A 718 31.57 -67.06 -77.43
CA LEU A 718 30.87 -66.52 -76.25
C LEU A 718 29.39 -66.27 -76.55
N ALA A 719 29.07 -65.76 -77.75
CA ALA A 719 27.70 -65.56 -78.20
C ALA A 719 26.94 -66.89 -78.35
N GLU A 720 27.59 -67.94 -78.87
CA GLU A 720 27.06 -69.31 -78.90
C GLU A 720 26.71 -69.82 -77.50
N ASN A 721 27.60 -69.63 -76.53
CA ASN A 721 27.35 -70.02 -75.13
C ASN A 721 26.15 -69.27 -74.53
N PHE A 722 26.00 -67.96 -74.82
CA PHE A 722 24.85 -67.18 -74.37
C PHE A 722 23.53 -67.65 -75.00
N ILE A 723 23.53 -67.94 -76.30
CA ILE A 723 22.35 -68.51 -76.99
C ILE A 723 21.98 -69.86 -76.38
N PHE A 724 22.96 -70.73 -76.13
CA PHE A 724 22.74 -72.03 -75.51
C PHE A 724 22.14 -71.90 -74.09
N LEU A 725 22.68 -70.99 -73.27
CA LEU A 725 22.16 -70.71 -71.92
C LEU A 725 20.74 -70.13 -71.95
N LEU A 726 20.45 -69.19 -72.86
CA LEU A 726 19.10 -68.66 -73.07
C LEU A 726 18.12 -69.77 -73.51
N GLY A 727 18.53 -70.66 -74.41
CA GLY A 727 17.75 -71.82 -74.81
C GLY A 727 17.46 -72.79 -73.65
N CYS A 728 18.41 -72.94 -72.72
CA CYS A 728 18.20 -73.72 -71.49
C CYS A 728 17.25 -73.03 -70.51
N ALA A 729 17.43 -71.72 -70.28
CA ALA A 729 16.58 -70.93 -69.39
C ALA A 729 15.12 -70.86 -69.87
N SER A 730 14.90 -70.74 -71.18
CA SER A 730 13.58 -70.81 -71.82
C SER A 730 12.87 -72.14 -71.58
N LYS A 731 13.62 -73.26 -71.52
CA LYS A 731 13.09 -74.60 -71.23
C LYS A 731 12.79 -74.84 -69.75
N ILE A 732 13.52 -74.20 -68.83
CA ILE A 732 13.29 -74.29 -67.38
C ILE A 732 12.01 -73.54 -66.95
N ARG A 733 11.59 -72.49 -67.67
CA ARG A 733 10.39 -71.70 -67.36
C ARG A 733 9.04 -72.42 -67.64
N MET A 734 9.05 -73.58 -68.30
CA MET A 734 7.84 -74.31 -68.72
C MET A 734 7.59 -75.64 -67.97
N GLY A 735 8.30 -75.91 -66.86
CA GLY A 735 8.15 -77.15 -66.09
C GLY A 735 8.40 -77.02 -64.60
N SER A 736 7.34 -76.76 -63.83
CA SER A 736 7.20 -76.89 -62.37
C SER A 736 7.96 -75.91 -61.45
N PRO A 737 7.39 -75.57 -60.27
CA PRO A 737 7.92 -74.56 -59.36
C PRO A 737 9.01 -75.17 -58.47
N ILE A 738 10.22 -74.62 -58.50
CA ILE A 738 11.31 -75.04 -57.61
C ILE A 738 11.83 -73.83 -56.84
N VAL A 739 11.49 -73.85 -55.55
CA VAL A 739 12.25 -73.47 -54.34
C VAL A 739 13.66 -72.89 -54.59
N PRO A 740 14.03 -71.74 -53.99
CA PRO A 740 15.43 -71.32 -53.92
C PRO A 740 16.25 -72.29 -53.08
N LEU A 741 17.21 -72.93 -53.73
CA LEU A 741 18.27 -73.75 -53.18
C LEU A 741 19.15 -72.94 -52.21
N GLU A 742 19.30 -73.45 -50.98
CA GLU A 742 20.41 -73.12 -50.09
C GLU A 742 21.73 -73.61 -50.72
N ILE A 743 22.58 -72.68 -51.16
CA ILE A 743 23.95 -73.02 -51.56
C ILE A 743 24.85 -72.77 -50.35
N ASN A 744 25.23 -73.87 -49.73
CA ASN A 744 26.21 -73.96 -48.66
C ASN A 744 27.62 -73.98 -49.29
N THR A 745 28.40 -72.91 -49.17
CA THR A 745 29.82 -72.89 -49.57
C THR A 745 30.72 -72.68 -48.36
N THR A 746 31.03 -73.78 -47.68
CA THR A 746 32.18 -73.90 -46.79
C THR A 746 33.47 -74.00 -47.60
N HIS A 747 34.47 -73.20 -47.21
CA HIS A 747 35.88 -73.22 -47.61
C HIS A 747 36.26 -72.57 -48.96
N GLN A 748 36.48 -71.25 -48.93
CA GLN A 748 37.81 -70.66 -49.13
C GLN A 748 37.86 -69.25 -48.53
N ASN A 749 38.96 -68.97 -47.82
CA ASN A 749 39.27 -67.73 -47.12
C ASN A 749 39.31 -66.52 -48.07
N ILE A 750 38.73 -65.38 -47.64
CA ILE A 750 39.37 -64.05 -47.59
C ILE A 750 38.46 -63.14 -46.74
N ARG A 751 38.99 -62.66 -45.62
CA ARG A 751 38.41 -61.59 -44.79
C ARG A 751 38.66 -60.23 -45.45
N PRO A 752 37.69 -59.32 -45.39
CA PRO A 752 37.93 -57.96 -44.96
C PRO A 752 37.22 -57.66 -43.64
N TYR A 753 37.85 -56.78 -42.87
CA TYR A 753 37.50 -56.31 -41.53
C TYR A 753 36.04 -55.88 -41.39
N SER A 754 35.42 -56.31 -40.29
CA SER A 754 34.23 -55.69 -39.70
C SER A 754 34.58 -55.12 -38.33
N SER A 755 34.11 -53.90 -38.07
CA SER A 755 33.86 -53.38 -36.74
C SER A 755 32.47 -52.75 -36.75
N VAL A 756 31.56 -53.36 -36.00
CA VAL A 756 30.22 -52.90 -35.60
C VAL A 756 30.19 -53.26 -34.10
N ASP A 757 29.90 -52.37 -33.16
CA ASP A 757 28.57 -51.85 -32.79
C ASP A 757 28.82 -50.83 -31.62
N SER A 758 28.06 -49.79 -31.27
CA SER A 758 26.61 -49.60 -31.27
C SER A 758 26.21 -48.13 -31.08
N SER A 759 25.07 -47.77 -31.67
CA SER A 759 23.93 -47.04 -31.08
C SER A 759 24.14 -45.71 -30.34
N MET A 760 23.70 -44.60 -30.97
CA MET A 760 22.43 -43.90 -30.68
C MET A 760 22.56 -42.36 -30.78
N LYS A 761 21.68 -41.77 -31.61
CA LYS A 761 21.15 -40.39 -31.58
C LYS A 761 22.13 -39.22 -31.75
N GLY A 762 22.15 -38.69 -32.97
CA GLY A 762 22.51 -37.30 -33.26
C GLY A 762 21.78 -36.84 -34.52
N LEU A 763 20.66 -36.13 -34.34
CA LEU A 763 19.97 -35.41 -35.40
C LEU A 763 20.69 -34.08 -35.63
N SER A 764 21.33 -33.93 -36.80
CA SER A 764 21.66 -32.63 -37.39
C SER A 764 21.64 -32.77 -38.90
N ASN A 765 20.60 -32.21 -39.52
CA ASN A 765 20.56 -32.00 -40.96
C ASN A 765 21.10 -30.60 -41.27
N SER A 766 22.17 -30.53 -42.05
CA SER A 766 22.51 -29.37 -42.87
C SER A 766 23.12 -29.84 -44.18
N SER A 767 22.52 -29.45 -45.30
CA SER A 767 23.17 -29.13 -46.59
C SER A 767 22.04 -28.63 -47.50
N GLU A 768 22.02 -27.35 -47.87
CA GLU A 768 22.73 -26.78 -49.02
C GLU A 768 22.31 -27.37 -50.38
N ASP A 769 21.88 -26.42 -51.21
CA ASP A 769 21.94 -26.34 -52.67
C ASP A 769 20.99 -27.17 -53.55
N ILE A 770 20.17 -26.46 -54.33
CA ILE A 770 20.32 -26.33 -55.80
C ILE A 770 19.45 -25.17 -56.34
N SER A 771 20.03 -24.51 -57.34
CA SER A 771 19.64 -23.34 -58.15
C SER A 771 18.27 -23.37 -58.87
N PRO A 772 17.89 -22.25 -59.54
CA PRO A 772 16.51 -21.86 -59.88
C PRO A 772 16.08 -22.25 -61.30
N ASP A 773 14.77 -22.27 -61.56
CA ASP A 773 14.21 -21.78 -62.82
C ASP A 773 12.68 -21.60 -62.78
N SER A 774 12.27 -20.45 -63.35
CA SER A 774 11.08 -20.15 -64.15
C SER A 774 9.64 -20.15 -63.60
N ASP A 775 9.00 -19.01 -63.93
CA ASP A 775 7.59 -18.74 -64.24
C ASP A 775 6.55 -18.43 -63.13
N GLY A 776 5.98 -17.22 -63.22
CA GLY A 776 4.83 -16.71 -62.47
C GLY A 776 3.48 -17.35 -62.88
N PRO A 777 2.30 -16.83 -62.46
CA PRO A 777 1.96 -15.39 -62.42
C PRO A 777 1.13 -14.91 -61.20
N GLU A 778 1.02 -13.58 -61.11
CA GLU A 778 -0.11 -12.72 -60.64
C GLU A 778 -0.95 -13.12 -59.42
N TRP A 779 -1.24 -12.15 -58.54
CA TRP A 779 -2.60 -11.71 -58.14
C TRP A 779 -2.52 -10.44 -57.28
N ASN A 780 -3.64 -9.72 -57.24
CA ASN A 780 -3.75 -8.26 -57.19
C ASN A 780 -3.73 -7.60 -55.81
N GLU A 781 -3.43 -6.30 -55.88
CA GLU A 781 -3.85 -5.17 -55.06
C GLU A 781 -4.99 -5.39 -54.06
N ARG A 782 -4.80 -4.86 -52.84
CA ARG A 782 -5.77 -3.95 -52.21
C ARG A 782 -5.06 -3.04 -51.19
N ARG A 783 -4.89 -1.78 -51.60
CA ARG A 783 -4.52 -0.65 -50.75
C ARG A 783 -5.83 -0.02 -50.24
N ILE A 784 -6.00 0.12 -48.93
CA ILE A 784 -7.02 0.99 -48.32
C ILE A 784 -6.31 2.08 -47.52
N SER A 785 -6.81 3.29 -47.70
CA SER A 785 -6.33 4.60 -47.27
C SER A 785 -6.81 5.01 -45.87
N LEU A 786 -6.38 6.22 -45.46
CA LEU A 786 -6.81 7.08 -44.34
C LEU A 786 -6.03 6.86 -43.02
N LYS A 787 -5.53 7.87 -42.29
CA LYS A 787 -5.68 9.34 -42.37
C LYS A 787 -4.59 9.99 -41.51
N GLU A 788 -3.91 11.00 -42.04
CA GLU A 788 -3.16 12.00 -41.26
C GLU A 788 -4.14 12.86 -40.45
N VAL A 789 -3.80 13.12 -39.18
CA VAL A 789 -4.41 14.19 -38.37
C VAL A 789 -3.30 15.17 -38.03
N GLN A 790 -3.56 16.40 -38.46
CA GLN A 790 -2.75 17.60 -38.37
C GLN A 790 -3.13 18.35 -37.08
N CYS A 791 -2.15 18.73 -36.26
CA CYS A 791 -2.19 19.80 -35.25
C CYS A 791 -0.71 20.21 -35.09
N GLY A 792 -0.25 21.40 -35.46
CA GLY A 792 -0.80 22.71 -35.12
C GLY A 792 0.15 23.33 -34.09
N ALA A 793 1.16 24.06 -34.57
CA ALA A 793 2.05 24.86 -33.75
C ALA A 793 1.33 26.13 -33.27
N ASP A 794 1.51 26.49 -32.00
CA ASP A 794 1.77 27.87 -31.55
C ASP A 794 1.78 27.93 -30.01
N PHE A 795 2.83 28.49 -29.44
CA PHE A 795 2.82 29.62 -28.50
C PHE A 795 4.18 29.75 -27.80
N GLY A 796 4.85 30.88 -28.04
CA GLY A 796 6.07 31.27 -27.34
C GLY A 796 5.82 31.90 -25.96
N GLN A 797 6.86 31.92 -25.13
CA GLN A 797 7.07 32.79 -23.95
C GLN A 797 8.59 32.89 -23.78
N ARG A 798 9.27 34.00 -24.10
CA ARG A 798 9.31 35.35 -23.48
C ARG A 798 9.92 35.35 -22.07
N LEU A 799 11.10 35.98 -22.02
CA LEU A 799 11.87 36.45 -20.88
C LEU A 799 11.03 37.19 -19.81
N GLY A 800 11.44 37.05 -18.55
CA GLY A 800 11.01 37.89 -17.42
C GLY A 800 11.91 37.73 -16.20
N LEU A 801 12.76 38.73 -15.97
CA LEU A 801 13.54 39.00 -14.76
C LEU A 801 12.68 39.70 -13.68
N THR A 802 13.19 39.67 -12.43
CA THR A 802 12.82 40.47 -11.22
C THR A 802 11.58 39.96 -10.43
N ASN A 803 11.51 39.90 -9.09
CA ASN A 803 12.16 40.69 -8.04
C ASN A 803 12.18 39.97 -6.66
N SER A 804 13.03 40.54 -5.79
CA SER A 804 13.17 40.43 -4.33
C SER A 804 11.92 40.26 -3.46
N SER A 805 12.03 39.44 -2.40
CA SER A 805 11.75 39.73 -0.98
C SER A 805 12.38 38.64 -0.12
#